data_AF-A0A1H5KR99-F1
#
_entry.id   AF-A0A1H5KR99-F1
#
_cell.length_a   1.000
_cell.length_b   1.000
_cell.length_c   1.000
_cell.angle_alpha   90.00
_cell.angle_beta   90.00
_cell.angle_gamma   90.00
#
_symmetry.space_group_name_H-M   'P 1'
#
loop_
_entity.id
_entity.type
_entity.pdbx_description
1 polymer ?
#
loop_
_entity_poly.entity_id
_entity_poly.type
_entity_poly.pdbx_seq_one_letter_code
_entity_poly.pdbx_strand_id
1 'polypeptide(L)'
;MDEVVDCTLSGQPPYDCEGCDLSGRDFAGKDLTNAVLKAATLTGASFRGAVSLRGADLTGAMIGEGTDFSGCDLSATILDIGASIDAFLAKPPYQAPTKPISFVGATVPFGALGMTWRFLDLTDATIVGLPQDLSRLDVTQCNLTRFDFSGRTLKNAHFASAVLRGTNFSNCVLDHIVFRQSTDDLTDLTGASFSRAQIPGATFDDSTLTGADFSDATTLVGTRFLNAGMEGTIFDRTDLTTCAFSTPPYWSRDPDHLTSFRGATLNYATLQTDWSFLDLTDTVLIGLDKSVDLSGLLAQYAVLTRRNFDGYTLTSCDLSGATLDATSFADAKMQQAILDGTRGDGAVFDCAILTPDASFGYLQVRGDPRRAVLHGASFKNAKLNGAYLAGADFGPAPTPQKDGTTLDLVSHFDGAQMLKVTATNGDFTSATFTGGVLLNGATFAYATLTKADLTGAHLESLSEVFRVNNADDDYTSLLEGLRQRELDKVARVFGKHGISAPTEIDGVDPSWKVKCSESYTVLLHVWSDQKSSSLLVLPETGASLTSLSYAFMPGAVLTDANLYGVDASHAELWPNGTARQLAGAIMDEITLASAILGTDLENIDLSNASLVDAVLTDAFLVNANFTGATLNGARFDNAQLQGADFTKAVMTGVQLTNAAVAIAATALTDGVWLFDVRQGERDACAAELEAAVANQFELTDDPDTYAQYLTDLGRSDLTRVRQGFASEGGVQLGPKATVTSKRDGLLWKVDDPDGAQGTYFVWAIPLEKALEAGPSLPLLTSVFANEIQITLSPQATVSHEADDQDPPNWILDNGSGNPDDVATGYVQFLVKQDADSGLSVYGIEMHAAQGLNQQAMVVIEVKATTLRGDAPYLAPDTRCPNGAAYSDNKDHVPWDDALRARTPPQPPPCVPSRVASCNAPPPS
;
A
#
# COMPACT_ATOMS: atom_id res chain seq x y z
N MET A 1 55.43 50.82 -62.35
CA MET A 1 55.28 51.04 -60.90
C MET A 1 55.14 49.64 -60.35
N ASP A 2 56.15 49.17 -59.64
CA ASP A 2 56.20 47.82 -59.10
C ASP A 2 54.95 47.57 -58.26
N GLU A 3 54.23 46.49 -58.55
CA GLU A 3 53.10 46.03 -57.71
C GLU A 3 53.69 45.68 -56.35
N VAL A 4 53.44 46.55 -55.38
CA VAL A 4 53.92 46.38 -54.01
C VAL A 4 53.00 45.37 -53.35
N VAL A 5 53.48 44.13 -53.23
CA VAL A 5 52.88 43.10 -52.36
C VAL A 5 52.74 43.70 -50.94
N ASP A 6 51.51 43.89 -50.47
CA ASP A 6 51.21 44.43 -49.13
C ASP A 6 50.97 43.29 -48.14
N CYS A 7 52.04 42.66 -47.68
CA CYS A 7 51.95 41.70 -46.57
C CYS A 7 51.62 42.37 -45.23
N THR A 8 51.43 43.70 -45.12
CA THR A 8 51.13 44.39 -43.86
C THR A 8 49.66 44.73 -43.66
N LEU A 9 48.85 44.68 -44.73
CA LEU A 9 47.41 45.01 -44.72
C LEU A 9 47.13 46.41 -44.15
N SER A 10 48.05 47.34 -44.42
CA SER A 10 48.04 48.70 -43.88
C SER A 10 47.41 49.73 -44.83
N GLY A 11 47.21 49.36 -46.10
CA GLY A 11 46.53 50.17 -47.12
C GLY A 11 44.99 50.14 -47.10
N GLN A 12 44.38 50.77 -48.11
CA GLN A 12 42.94 50.66 -48.41
C GLN A 12 42.68 49.42 -49.29
N PRO A 13 41.57 48.68 -49.09
CA PRO A 13 41.22 47.52 -49.92
C PRO A 13 40.96 47.88 -51.39
N PRO A 14 41.15 46.97 -52.36
CA PRO A 14 41.53 45.56 -52.18
C PRO A 14 43.03 45.39 -51.86
N TYR A 15 43.34 44.40 -51.02
CA TYR A 15 44.71 44.06 -50.64
C TYR A 15 45.32 43.07 -51.63
N ASP A 16 46.59 43.27 -51.99
CA ASP A 16 47.38 42.28 -52.73
C ASP A 16 48.44 41.65 -51.81
N CYS A 17 48.19 40.41 -51.43
CA CYS A 17 49.01 39.62 -50.51
C CYS A 17 49.46 38.31 -51.17
N GLU A 18 49.64 38.29 -52.49
CA GLU A 18 50.11 37.09 -53.20
C GLU A 18 51.44 36.57 -52.63
N GLY A 19 51.46 35.30 -52.24
CA GLY A 19 52.63 34.62 -51.66
C GLY A 19 53.02 35.04 -50.24
N CYS A 20 52.26 35.92 -49.57
CA CYS A 20 52.58 36.39 -48.22
C CYS A 20 52.46 35.28 -47.17
N ASP A 21 53.34 35.31 -46.16
CA ASP A 21 53.14 34.57 -44.91
C ASP A 21 52.24 35.39 -43.96
N LEU A 22 51.00 34.94 -43.82
CA LEU A 22 49.95 35.52 -42.99
C LEU A 22 49.58 34.58 -41.85
N SER A 23 50.46 33.65 -41.50
CA SER A 23 50.23 32.67 -40.44
C SER A 23 49.90 33.35 -39.11
N GLY A 24 48.88 32.84 -38.41
CA GLY A 24 48.47 33.33 -37.09
C GLY A 24 47.83 34.72 -37.06
N ARG A 25 47.59 35.37 -38.22
CA ARG A 25 47.02 36.73 -38.26
C ARG A 25 45.53 36.76 -37.97
N ASP A 26 45.08 37.85 -37.35
CA ASP A 26 43.66 38.15 -37.12
C ASP A 26 43.16 39.22 -38.11
N PHE A 27 42.06 38.91 -38.80
CA PHE A 27 41.41 39.76 -39.79
C PHE A 27 40.06 40.33 -39.31
N ALA A 28 39.75 40.25 -38.02
CA ALA A 28 38.54 40.86 -37.45
C ALA A 28 38.40 42.34 -37.85
N GLY A 29 37.23 42.71 -38.38
CA GLY A 29 36.92 44.07 -38.83
C GLY A 29 37.58 44.51 -40.15
N LYS A 30 38.36 43.65 -40.81
CA LYS A 30 38.95 43.95 -42.13
C LYS A 30 37.96 43.66 -43.25
N ASP A 31 37.87 44.59 -44.21
CA ASP A 31 37.17 44.36 -45.48
C ASP A 31 38.15 43.77 -46.50
N LEU A 32 37.99 42.47 -46.79
CA LEU A 32 38.82 41.70 -47.71
C LEU A 32 38.12 41.50 -49.07
N THR A 33 37.15 42.34 -49.40
CA THR A 33 36.47 42.29 -50.70
C THR A 33 37.48 42.41 -51.84
N ASN A 34 37.46 41.45 -52.77
CA ASN A 34 38.39 41.31 -53.89
C ASN A 34 39.89 41.25 -53.50
N ALA A 35 40.23 40.87 -52.28
CA ALA A 35 41.63 40.71 -51.87
C ALA A 35 42.31 39.55 -52.63
N VAL A 36 43.55 39.74 -53.05
CA VAL A 36 44.37 38.71 -53.70
C VAL A 36 45.22 38.04 -52.62
N LEU A 37 44.89 36.78 -52.31
CA LEU A 37 45.54 35.94 -51.30
C LEU A 37 46.16 34.68 -51.94
N LYS A 38 46.42 34.72 -53.25
CA LYS A 38 46.96 33.60 -54.02
C LYS A 38 48.27 33.13 -53.43
N ALA A 39 48.44 31.80 -53.30
CA ALA A 39 49.64 31.19 -52.75
C ALA A 39 50.08 31.70 -51.35
N ALA A 40 49.23 32.43 -50.63
CA ALA A 40 49.54 32.93 -49.29
C ALA A 40 49.54 31.77 -48.28
N THR A 41 50.36 31.87 -47.23
CA THR A 41 50.33 30.93 -46.10
C THR A 41 49.37 31.47 -45.03
N LEU A 42 48.30 30.72 -44.74
CA LEU A 42 47.22 31.14 -43.84
C LEU A 42 47.08 30.25 -42.59
N THR A 43 48.06 29.37 -42.32
CA THR A 43 48.06 28.46 -41.17
C THR A 43 47.82 29.22 -39.87
N GLY A 44 46.78 28.84 -39.12
CA GLY A 44 46.41 29.49 -37.85
C GLY A 44 45.82 30.90 -37.97
N ALA A 45 45.58 31.41 -39.18
CA ALA A 45 44.97 32.72 -39.38
C ALA A 45 43.47 32.72 -39.03
N SER A 46 42.97 33.80 -38.44
CA SER A 46 41.57 34.00 -38.06
C SER A 46 40.91 35.04 -38.96
N PHE A 47 39.91 34.61 -39.73
CA PHE A 47 39.00 35.45 -40.51
C PHE A 47 37.71 35.77 -39.75
N ARG A 48 37.56 35.28 -38.52
CA ARG A 48 36.38 35.52 -37.70
C ARG A 48 36.11 37.02 -37.55
N GLY A 49 34.91 37.44 -37.95
CA GLY A 49 34.50 38.84 -37.90
C GLY A 49 35.11 39.75 -38.97
N ALA A 50 35.73 39.20 -40.02
CA ALA A 50 36.03 39.97 -41.23
C ALA A 50 34.73 40.56 -41.82
N VAL A 51 34.79 41.78 -42.33
CA VAL A 51 33.62 42.52 -42.85
C VAL A 51 33.09 41.87 -44.12
N SER A 52 33.98 41.40 -45.00
CA SER A 52 33.63 40.73 -46.26
C SER A 52 34.85 40.00 -46.82
N LEU A 53 34.62 38.82 -47.39
CA LEU A 53 35.59 38.04 -48.18
C LEU A 53 35.11 37.88 -49.64
N ARG A 54 34.09 38.65 -50.03
CA ARG A 54 33.43 38.52 -51.33
C ARG A 54 34.42 38.82 -52.46
N GLY A 55 34.58 37.89 -53.40
CA GLY A 55 35.51 38.05 -54.53
C GLY A 55 36.99 37.89 -54.18
N ALA A 56 37.34 37.61 -52.91
CA ALA A 56 38.73 37.32 -52.55
C ALA A 56 39.22 36.06 -53.28
N ASP A 57 40.48 36.08 -53.71
CA ASP A 57 41.11 35.00 -54.46
C ASP A 57 42.19 34.31 -53.63
N LEU A 58 41.85 33.14 -53.08
CA LEU A 58 42.71 32.29 -52.27
C LEU A 58 43.27 31.11 -53.09
N THR A 59 43.34 31.22 -54.42
CA THR A 59 43.83 30.13 -55.27
C THR A 59 45.24 29.71 -54.86
N GLY A 60 45.42 28.44 -54.52
CA GLY A 60 46.71 27.88 -54.10
C GLY A 60 47.21 28.34 -52.73
N ALA A 61 46.40 29.08 -51.95
CA ALA A 61 46.75 29.45 -50.59
C ALA A 61 46.88 28.20 -49.70
N MET A 62 47.90 28.16 -48.84
CA MET A 62 48.07 27.08 -47.87
C MET A 62 47.20 27.35 -46.65
N ILE A 63 46.07 26.67 -46.58
CA ILE A 63 45.12 26.75 -45.47
C ILE A 63 45.47 25.63 -44.51
N GLY A 64 46.35 25.96 -43.58
CA GLY A 64 46.90 25.01 -42.63
C GLY A 64 46.03 24.84 -41.39
N GLU A 65 46.59 24.10 -40.44
CA GLU A 65 45.98 23.79 -39.17
C GLU A 65 45.58 25.06 -38.41
N GLY A 66 44.36 25.05 -37.83
CA GLY A 66 43.85 26.14 -37.02
C GLY A 66 43.45 27.42 -37.78
N THR A 67 43.40 27.40 -39.12
CA THR A 67 42.78 28.51 -39.86
C THR A 67 41.28 28.57 -39.57
N ASP A 68 40.76 29.76 -39.27
CA ASP A 68 39.39 29.96 -38.79
C ASP A 68 38.59 30.90 -39.70
N PHE A 69 37.61 30.35 -40.43
CA PHE A 69 36.64 31.06 -41.26
C PHE A 69 35.25 31.18 -40.60
N SER A 70 35.15 30.97 -39.28
CA SER A 70 33.86 30.94 -38.59
C SER A 70 33.03 32.21 -38.85
N GLY A 71 31.75 32.00 -39.21
CA GLY A 71 30.78 33.05 -39.51
C GLY A 71 31.00 33.83 -40.81
N CYS A 72 31.99 33.45 -41.63
CA CYS A 72 32.25 34.15 -42.89
C CYS A 72 31.29 33.72 -44.01
N ASP A 73 30.96 34.65 -44.90
CA ASP A 73 30.33 34.33 -46.19
C ASP A 73 31.41 34.18 -47.27
N LEU A 74 31.68 32.92 -47.64
CA LEU A 74 32.64 32.54 -48.68
C LEU A 74 31.95 32.22 -50.01
N SER A 75 30.64 32.45 -50.14
CA SER A 75 29.85 32.02 -51.30
C SER A 75 30.32 32.58 -52.65
N ALA A 76 31.04 33.71 -52.63
CA ALA A 76 31.63 34.34 -53.80
C ALA A 76 33.16 34.48 -53.72
N THR A 77 33.80 33.69 -52.85
CA THR A 77 35.26 33.62 -52.70
C THR A 77 35.81 32.54 -53.63
N ILE A 78 36.95 32.79 -54.27
CA ILE A 78 37.66 31.76 -55.03
C ILE A 78 38.56 31.03 -54.03
N LEU A 79 38.13 29.83 -53.65
CA LEU A 79 38.76 29.01 -52.62
C LEU A 79 38.86 27.58 -53.12
N ASP A 80 40.00 26.94 -52.90
CA ASP A 80 40.21 25.51 -53.10
C ASP A 80 41.00 24.97 -51.90
N ILE A 81 40.34 24.19 -51.05
CA ILE A 81 40.99 23.57 -49.89
C ILE A 81 41.62 22.21 -50.22
N GLY A 82 41.34 21.65 -51.39
CA GLY A 82 41.79 20.31 -51.78
C GLY A 82 43.32 20.18 -51.74
N ALA A 83 44.03 21.17 -52.27
CA ALA A 83 45.49 21.22 -52.21
C ALA A 83 46.03 21.25 -50.77
N SER A 84 45.32 21.90 -49.84
CA SER A 84 45.70 21.94 -48.43
C SER A 84 45.46 20.60 -47.75
N ILE A 85 44.32 19.94 -48.03
CA ILE A 85 44.03 18.58 -47.55
C ILE A 85 45.07 17.60 -48.09
N ASP A 86 45.37 17.60 -49.38
CA ASP A 86 46.37 16.73 -50.00
C ASP A 86 47.76 16.91 -49.36
N ALA A 87 48.13 18.15 -49.01
CA ALA A 87 49.37 18.43 -48.31
C ALA A 87 49.43 17.82 -46.90
N PHE A 88 48.30 17.74 -46.18
CA PHE A 88 48.22 17.00 -44.92
C PHE A 88 48.36 15.49 -45.12
N LEU A 89 47.72 14.95 -46.16
CA LEU A 89 47.74 13.51 -46.47
C LEU A 89 49.11 13.01 -46.93
N ALA A 90 49.98 13.89 -47.46
CA ALA A 90 51.27 13.53 -48.03
C ALA A 90 52.39 13.24 -47.00
N LYS A 91 52.19 13.46 -45.68
CA LYS A 91 53.23 13.28 -44.64
C LYS A 91 53.00 12.02 -43.78
N PRO A 92 53.70 10.90 -44.02
CA PRO A 92 53.67 9.72 -43.15
C PRO A 92 54.62 9.81 -41.94
N PRO A 93 54.27 9.28 -40.75
CA PRO A 93 52.96 8.74 -40.40
C PRO A 93 51.94 9.87 -40.34
N TYR A 94 50.73 9.58 -40.84
CA TYR A 94 49.60 10.51 -40.82
C TYR A 94 49.39 11.04 -39.40
N GLN A 95 49.67 12.31 -39.18
CA GLN A 95 49.34 13.02 -37.95
C GLN A 95 48.16 13.91 -38.26
N ALA A 96 47.01 13.63 -37.62
CA ALA A 96 45.87 14.53 -37.66
C ALA A 96 46.32 15.92 -37.16
N PRO A 97 45.82 17.02 -37.74
CA PRO A 97 46.15 18.37 -37.27
C PRO A 97 45.66 18.52 -35.82
N THR A 98 46.43 19.20 -34.97
CA THR A 98 46.02 19.44 -33.57
C THR A 98 44.85 20.43 -33.45
N LYS A 99 44.55 21.19 -34.52
CA LYS A 99 43.36 22.03 -34.68
C LYS A 99 42.73 21.90 -36.09
N PRO A 100 41.43 21.64 -36.20
CA PRO A 100 40.76 21.59 -37.50
C PRO A 100 40.74 22.97 -38.18
N ILE A 101 40.52 22.97 -39.50
CA ILE A 101 40.14 24.19 -40.22
C ILE A 101 38.68 24.48 -39.86
N SER A 102 38.41 25.65 -39.29
CA SER A 102 37.07 25.99 -38.80
C SER A 102 36.25 26.74 -39.85
N PHE A 103 35.04 26.26 -40.08
CA PHE A 103 33.98 26.87 -40.89
C PHE A 103 32.69 27.01 -40.07
N VAL A 104 32.80 27.10 -38.74
CA VAL A 104 31.63 27.12 -37.86
C VAL A 104 30.69 28.26 -38.23
N GLY A 105 29.44 27.94 -38.59
CA GLY A 105 28.43 28.91 -39.02
C GLY A 105 28.75 29.66 -40.33
N ALA A 106 29.77 29.24 -41.08
CA ALA A 106 30.17 29.88 -42.33
C ALA A 106 29.29 29.42 -43.51
N THR A 107 29.23 30.25 -44.55
CA THR A 107 28.63 29.87 -45.84
C THR A 107 29.74 29.51 -46.81
N VAL A 108 29.84 28.26 -47.26
CA VAL A 108 30.95 27.74 -48.06
C VAL A 108 30.42 27.20 -49.40
N PRO A 109 31.01 27.54 -50.55
CA PRO A 109 30.61 26.95 -51.82
C PRO A 109 31.10 25.50 -51.92
N PHE A 110 30.26 24.57 -52.38
CA PHE A 110 30.63 23.16 -52.57
C PHE A 110 31.89 23.00 -53.44
N GLY A 111 32.03 23.83 -54.47
CA GLY A 111 33.20 23.83 -55.36
C GLY A 111 34.54 24.07 -54.66
N ALA A 112 34.55 24.70 -53.47
CA ALA A 112 35.75 24.88 -52.68
C ALA A 112 36.17 23.62 -51.92
N LEU A 113 35.21 22.78 -51.53
CA LEU A 113 35.44 21.58 -50.72
C LEU A 113 35.58 20.30 -51.57
N GLY A 114 34.84 20.21 -52.69
CA GLY A 114 34.77 18.99 -53.50
C GLY A 114 34.14 17.81 -52.74
N MET A 115 34.65 16.59 -52.96
CA MET A 115 34.14 15.34 -52.36
C MET A 115 35.02 14.81 -51.20
N THR A 116 36.05 15.55 -50.78
CA THR A 116 36.99 15.14 -49.72
C THR A 116 37.05 16.22 -48.65
N TRP A 117 36.31 16.03 -47.56
CA TRP A 117 36.23 16.94 -46.43
C TRP A 117 36.94 16.25 -45.26
N ARG A 118 38.17 16.61 -44.93
CA ARG A 118 38.86 15.97 -43.81
C ARG A 118 39.36 17.02 -42.84
N PHE A 119 39.21 16.75 -41.55
CA PHE A 119 39.65 17.64 -40.47
C PHE A 119 39.02 19.04 -40.48
N LEU A 120 37.79 19.13 -40.98
CA LEU A 120 37.04 20.39 -41.03
C LEU A 120 36.06 20.46 -39.88
N ASP A 121 35.95 21.61 -39.23
CA ASP A 121 34.82 21.91 -38.35
C ASP A 121 33.76 22.67 -39.15
N LEU A 122 32.71 21.95 -39.53
CA LEU A 122 31.56 22.41 -40.32
C LEU A 122 30.31 22.54 -39.45
N THR A 123 30.46 22.68 -38.12
CA THR A 123 29.33 22.90 -37.22
C THR A 123 28.49 24.08 -37.70
N ASP A 124 27.19 23.86 -37.94
CA ASP A 124 26.26 24.88 -38.46
C ASP A 124 26.65 25.53 -39.80
N ALA A 125 27.60 24.97 -40.54
CA ALA A 125 28.00 25.51 -41.82
C ALA A 125 26.92 25.30 -42.89
N THR A 126 26.75 26.28 -43.78
CA THR A 126 25.86 26.18 -44.94
C THR A 126 26.68 25.95 -46.20
N ILE A 127 26.47 24.82 -46.88
CA ILE A 127 27.17 24.52 -48.14
C ILE A 127 26.31 24.92 -49.34
N VAL A 128 26.71 25.98 -50.02
CA VAL A 128 26.00 26.48 -51.20
C VAL A 128 26.31 25.59 -52.40
N GLY A 129 25.26 25.16 -53.10
CA GLY A 129 25.40 24.28 -54.27
C GLY A 129 25.69 22.82 -53.92
N LEU A 130 25.35 22.36 -52.72
CA LEU A 130 25.50 20.96 -52.31
C LEU A 130 24.68 20.03 -53.24
N PRO A 131 25.31 19.06 -53.95
CA PRO A 131 24.61 18.20 -54.91
C PRO A 131 23.63 17.22 -54.22
N GLN A 132 22.71 16.68 -55.02
CA GLN A 132 21.76 15.64 -54.57
C GLN A 132 22.45 14.28 -54.37
N ASP A 133 23.47 14.00 -55.17
CA ASP A 133 24.30 12.80 -55.07
C ASP A 133 25.66 13.17 -54.46
N LEU A 134 25.87 12.68 -53.23
CA LEU A 134 27.09 12.78 -52.44
C LEU A 134 27.69 11.38 -52.23
N SER A 135 27.43 10.44 -53.14
CA SER A 135 28.03 9.11 -53.08
C SER A 135 29.56 9.22 -53.07
N ARG A 136 30.20 8.44 -52.17
CA ARG A 136 31.66 8.45 -51.92
C ARG A 136 32.23 9.73 -51.30
N LEU A 137 31.37 10.61 -50.77
CA LEU A 137 31.84 11.71 -49.94
C LEU A 137 32.67 11.16 -48.77
N ASP A 138 33.88 11.69 -48.57
CA ASP A 138 34.74 11.38 -47.42
C ASP A 138 34.69 12.56 -46.45
N VAL A 139 34.13 12.33 -45.25
CA VAL A 139 34.06 13.30 -44.14
C VAL A 139 34.84 12.85 -42.91
N THR A 140 35.85 11.98 -43.10
CA THR A 140 36.62 11.39 -42.01
C THR A 140 37.22 12.46 -41.10
N GLN A 141 36.97 12.33 -39.78
CA GLN A 141 37.41 13.28 -38.75
C GLN A 141 36.92 14.74 -38.94
N CYS A 142 35.76 14.93 -39.58
CA CYS A 142 35.06 16.23 -39.58
C CYS A 142 34.11 16.36 -38.40
N ASN A 143 33.88 17.61 -37.98
CA ASN A 143 32.73 17.96 -37.14
C ASN A 143 31.61 18.51 -38.04
N LEU A 144 30.49 17.81 -38.07
CA LEU A 144 29.30 18.06 -38.88
C LEU A 144 28.06 18.18 -37.99
N THR A 145 28.26 18.63 -36.74
CA THR A 145 27.18 18.86 -35.78
C THR A 145 26.08 19.73 -36.40
N ARG A 146 24.84 19.22 -36.36
CA ARG A 146 23.62 19.83 -36.93
C ARG A 146 23.62 20.07 -38.44
N PHE A 147 24.52 19.41 -39.17
CA PHE A 147 24.53 19.48 -40.63
C PHE A 147 23.29 18.80 -41.25
N ASP A 148 22.76 19.35 -42.35
CA ASP A 148 21.57 18.82 -43.02
C ASP A 148 21.89 18.08 -44.31
N PHE A 149 21.87 16.75 -44.25
CA PHE A 149 21.98 15.87 -45.42
C PHE A 149 20.62 15.47 -46.00
N SER A 150 19.49 15.86 -45.40
CA SER A 150 18.19 15.25 -45.67
C SER A 150 17.83 15.14 -47.16
N GLY A 151 17.20 14.01 -47.51
CA GLY A 151 16.76 13.68 -48.86
C GLY A 151 17.86 13.33 -49.88
N ARG A 152 19.14 13.29 -49.49
CA ARG A 152 20.27 13.07 -50.40
C ARG A 152 20.70 11.62 -50.52
N THR A 153 21.50 11.34 -51.54
CA THR A 153 22.13 10.04 -51.78
C THR A 153 23.59 10.06 -51.30
N LEU A 154 23.97 9.14 -50.41
CA LEU A 154 25.30 9.06 -49.76
C LEU A 154 25.87 7.63 -49.86
N LYS A 155 25.74 6.99 -51.03
CA LYS A 155 26.18 5.59 -51.19
C LYS A 155 27.69 5.47 -51.04
N ASN A 156 28.16 4.50 -50.26
CA ASN A 156 29.59 4.29 -49.99
C ASN A 156 30.34 5.55 -49.49
N ALA A 157 29.64 6.49 -48.84
CA ALA A 157 30.29 7.62 -48.19
C ALA A 157 30.97 7.18 -46.88
N HIS A 158 32.04 7.88 -46.49
CA HIS A 158 32.87 7.53 -45.34
C HIS A 158 32.77 8.59 -44.25
N PHE A 159 32.35 8.19 -43.05
CA PHE A 159 32.12 9.08 -41.91
C PHE A 159 32.97 8.70 -40.70
N ALA A 160 34.09 8.03 -40.93
CA ALA A 160 34.85 7.43 -39.85
C ALA A 160 35.39 8.48 -38.87
N SER A 161 35.20 8.24 -37.57
CA SER A 161 35.60 9.13 -36.47
C SER A 161 35.14 10.59 -36.64
N ALA A 162 33.98 10.81 -37.27
CA ALA A 162 33.36 12.13 -37.40
C ALA A 162 32.44 12.46 -36.20
N VAL A 163 32.27 13.75 -35.92
CA VAL A 163 31.29 14.26 -34.93
C VAL A 163 30.04 14.70 -35.67
N LEU A 164 28.93 13.99 -35.49
CA LEU A 164 27.69 14.06 -36.26
C LEU A 164 26.47 14.31 -35.36
N ARG A 165 26.68 15.07 -34.28
CA ARG A 165 25.64 15.32 -33.28
C ARG A 165 24.47 16.09 -33.89
N GLY A 166 23.25 15.57 -33.78
CA GLY A 166 22.06 16.21 -34.34
C GLY A 166 22.06 16.36 -35.87
N THR A 167 22.95 15.66 -36.59
CA THR A 167 22.99 15.69 -38.06
C THR A 167 21.70 15.08 -38.63
N ASN A 168 21.14 15.70 -39.65
CA ASN A 168 19.89 15.26 -40.28
C ASN A 168 20.17 14.40 -41.53
N PHE A 169 19.99 13.09 -41.41
CA PHE A 169 20.00 12.10 -42.49
C PHE A 169 18.59 11.63 -42.89
N SER A 170 17.54 12.34 -42.49
CA SER A 170 16.17 11.92 -42.79
C SER A 170 15.92 11.81 -44.29
N ASN A 171 15.18 10.79 -44.70
CA ASN A 171 14.86 10.50 -46.11
C ASN A 171 16.09 10.28 -47.03
N CYS A 172 17.28 10.06 -46.49
CA CYS A 172 18.48 9.80 -47.27
C CYS A 172 18.55 8.37 -47.83
N VAL A 173 19.37 8.18 -48.86
CA VAL A 173 19.79 6.86 -49.37
C VAL A 173 21.24 6.58 -48.93
N LEU A 174 21.41 5.68 -47.97
CA LEU A 174 22.65 5.38 -47.25
C LEU A 174 23.17 3.96 -47.52
N ASP A 175 23.18 3.56 -48.79
CA ASP A 175 23.58 2.23 -49.26
C ASP A 175 25.07 1.94 -48.96
N HIS A 176 25.34 0.91 -48.14
CA HIS A 176 26.69 0.50 -47.69
C HIS A 176 27.53 1.63 -47.08
N ILE A 177 26.88 2.53 -46.32
CA ILE A 177 27.59 3.61 -45.60
C ILE A 177 28.36 3.06 -44.39
N VAL A 178 29.47 3.74 -44.03
CA VAL A 178 30.34 3.32 -42.92
C VAL A 178 30.52 4.45 -41.90
N PHE A 179 29.93 4.27 -40.73
CA PHE A 179 30.11 5.04 -39.50
C PHE A 179 30.87 4.17 -38.48
N ARG A 180 32.21 4.20 -38.53
CA ARG A 180 33.05 3.38 -37.65
C ARG A 180 34.19 4.16 -37.06
N GLN A 181 34.71 3.66 -35.94
CA GLN A 181 35.98 4.13 -35.41
C GLN A 181 37.14 3.83 -36.40
N SER A 182 37.96 4.85 -36.66
CA SER A 182 39.23 4.73 -37.41
C SER A 182 40.44 5.32 -36.68
N THR A 183 40.19 6.09 -35.62
CA THR A 183 41.18 6.68 -34.69
C THR A 183 40.78 6.37 -33.24
N ASP A 184 41.43 6.96 -32.23
CA ASP A 184 41.03 6.79 -30.82
C ASP A 184 39.63 7.36 -30.51
N ASP A 185 39.07 8.18 -31.40
CA ASP A 185 37.75 8.78 -31.28
C ASP A 185 36.67 7.97 -32.01
N LEU A 186 35.58 7.67 -31.29
CA LEU A 186 34.39 7.04 -31.86
C LEU A 186 33.68 7.98 -32.85
N THR A 187 32.89 7.42 -33.75
CA THR A 187 31.96 8.24 -34.54
C THR A 187 30.78 8.61 -33.65
N ASP A 188 30.53 9.90 -33.48
CA ASP A 188 29.51 10.41 -32.55
C ASP A 188 28.25 10.85 -33.29
N LEU A 189 27.21 10.02 -33.25
CA LEU A 189 25.91 10.23 -33.89
C LEU A 189 24.82 10.62 -32.87
N THR A 190 25.21 11.19 -31.72
CA THR A 190 24.26 11.55 -30.67
C THR A 190 23.14 12.47 -31.22
N GLY A 191 21.89 12.04 -31.09
CA GLY A 191 20.71 12.78 -31.56
C GLY A 191 20.58 12.92 -33.08
N ALA A 192 21.37 12.20 -33.89
CA ALA A 192 21.24 12.24 -35.34
C ALA A 192 19.90 11.62 -35.80
N SER A 193 19.28 12.17 -36.84
CA SER A 193 18.02 11.65 -37.39
C SER A 193 18.26 10.89 -38.68
N PHE A 194 17.91 9.61 -38.68
CA PHE A 194 17.84 8.69 -39.81
C PHE A 194 16.39 8.36 -40.20
N SER A 195 15.43 9.17 -39.73
CA SER A 195 14.01 8.90 -39.95
C SER A 195 13.68 8.75 -41.44
N ARG A 196 12.94 7.69 -41.79
CA ARG A 196 12.56 7.36 -43.19
C ARG A 196 13.73 7.14 -44.16
N ALA A 197 14.96 6.99 -43.69
CA ALA A 197 16.11 6.72 -44.56
C ALA A 197 16.10 5.28 -45.11
N GLN A 198 16.79 5.07 -46.22
CA GLN A 198 17.12 3.77 -46.81
C GLN A 198 18.56 3.41 -46.43
N ILE A 199 18.75 2.40 -45.59
CA ILE A 199 20.03 2.08 -44.95
C ILE A 199 20.43 0.60 -45.17
N PRO A 200 20.48 0.07 -46.41
CA PRO A 200 20.89 -1.32 -46.61
C PRO A 200 22.41 -1.48 -46.42
N GLY A 201 22.82 -2.50 -45.65
CA GLY A 201 24.22 -2.90 -45.49
C GLY A 201 25.11 -1.88 -44.77
N ALA A 202 24.53 -0.95 -44.01
CA ALA A 202 25.30 0.06 -43.29
C ALA A 202 26.04 -0.52 -42.08
N THR A 203 27.16 0.11 -41.72
CA THR A 203 27.94 -0.24 -40.53
C THR A 203 27.99 0.94 -39.56
N PHE A 204 27.49 0.72 -38.34
CA PHE A 204 27.54 1.64 -37.20
C PHE A 204 28.45 1.10 -36.08
N ASP A 205 29.33 0.16 -36.40
CA ASP A 205 30.19 -0.49 -35.42
C ASP A 205 31.09 0.53 -34.71
N ASP A 206 31.26 0.39 -33.39
CA ASP A 206 32.09 1.28 -32.56
C ASP A 206 31.71 2.78 -32.69
N SER A 207 30.41 3.07 -32.53
CA SER A 207 29.84 4.43 -32.61
C SER A 207 28.92 4.76 -31.42
N THR A 208 28.65 6.04 -31.20
CA THR A 208 27.66 6.51 -30.21
C THR A 208 26.37 6.92 -30.93
N LEU A 209 25.27 6.25 -30.62
CA LEU A 209 23.93 6.46 -31.19
C LEU A 209 22.93 6.99 -30.15
N THR A 210 23.42 7.57 -29.04
CA THR A 210 22.58 8.03 -27.94
C THR A 210 21.51 9.00 -28.46
N GLY A 211 20.23 8.69 -28.27
CA GLY A 211 19.10 9.50 -28.75
C GLY A 211 18.95 9.60 -30.27
N ALA A 212 19.67 8.81 -31.07
CA ALA A 212 19.53 8.80 -32.52
C ALA A 212 18.17 8.22 -32.94
N ASP A 213 17.61 8.72 -34.05
CA ASP A 213 16.26 8.38 -34.50
C ASP A 213 16.26 7.63 -35.83
N PHE A 214 15.93 6.34 -35.79
CA PHE A 214 15.77 5.47 -36.96
C PHE A 214 14.30 5.25 -37.35
N SER A 215 13.36 6.03 -36.81
CA SER A 215 11.92 5.80 -37.01
C SER A 215 11.54 5.71 -38.48
N ASP A 216 10.70 4.74 -38.83
CA ASP A 216 10.20 4.52 -40.19
C ASP A 216 11.31 4.29 -41.24
N ALA A 217 12.55 3.95 -40.84
CA ALA A 217 13.60 3.59 -41.78
C ALA A 217 13.16 2.42 -42.67
N THR A 218 13.10 2.67 -43.98
CA THR A 218 12.41 1.79 -44.93
C THR A 218 13.18 0.51 -45.26
N THR A 219 14.51 0.51 -45.08
CA THR A 219 15.37 -0.67 -45.27
C THR A 219 16.56 -0.61 -44.31
N LEU A 220 16.55 -1.37 -43.22
CA LEU A 220 17.71 -1.59 -42.33
C LEU A 220 18.41 -2.94 -42.61
N VAL A 221 18.26 -3.45 -43.83
CA VAL A 221 18.63 -4.83 -44.16
C VAL A 221 20.15 -5.05 -44.04
N GLY A 222 20.55 -5.99 -43.19
CA GLY A 222 21.97 -6.35 -43.00
C GLY A 222 22.80 -5.28 -42.31
N THR A 223 22.17 -4.30 -41.64
CA THR A 223 22.86 -3.24 -40.91
C THR A 223 23.52 -3.76 -39.63
N ARG A 224 24.69 -3.24 -39.30
CA ARG A 224 25.49 -3.67 -38.15
C ARG A 224 25.62 -2.57 -37.10
N PHE A 225 25.45 -2.94 -35.83
CA PHE A 225 25.52 -2.08 -34.64
C PHE A 225 26.46 -2.68 -33.57
N LEU A 226 27.57 -3.29 -33.97
CA LEU A 226 28.46 -3.95 -33.00
C LEU A 226 29.20 -2.91 -32.16
N ASN A 227 29.14 -3.05 -30.84
CA ASN A 227 29.72 -2.11 -29.87
C ASN A 227 29.19 -0.67 -29.97
N ALA A 228 28.03 -0.49 -30.61
CA ALA A 228 27.39 0.82 -30.69
C ALA A 228 26.63 1.12 -29.40
N GLY A 229 26.85 2.29 -28.79
CA GLY A 229 26.08 2.74 -27.62
C GLY A 229 24.72 3.27 -28.06
N MET A 230 23.62 2.64 -27.67
CA MET A 230 22.25 2.90 -28.19
C MET A 230 21.27 3.35 -27.10
N GLU A 231 21.77 4.10 -26.12
CA GLU A 231 20.96 4.67 -25.04
C GLU A 231 19.95 5.67 -25.59
N GLY A 232 18.66 5.50 -25.31
CA GLY A 232 17.60 6.39 -25.83
C GLY A 232 17.41 6.37 -27.35
N THR A 233 18.07 5.46 -28.09
CA THR A 233 17.88 5.35 -29.54
C THR A 233 16.46 4.92 -29.89
N ILE A 234 15.90 5.46 -30.97
CA ILE A 234 14.52 5.22 -31.41
C ILE A 234 14.53 4.35 -32.67
N PHE A 235 13.90 3.19 -32.62
CA PHE A 235 13.74 2.24 -33.73
C PHE A 235 12.26 2.04 -34.12
N ASP A 236 11.40 3.01 -33.81
CA ASP A 236 9.95 2.88 -33.99
C ASP A 236 9.56 2.55 -35.43
N ARG A 237 8.65 1.57 -35.59
CA ARG A 237 8.11 1.12 -36.88
C ARG A 237 9.19 0.68 -37.88
N THR A 238 10.28 0.08 -37.38
CA THR A 238 11.34 -0.48 -38.22
C THR A 238 11.40 -2.00 -38.17
N ASP A 239 11.93 -2.61 -39.23
CA ASP A 239 12.28 -4.04 -39.26
C ASP A 239 13.78 -4.21 -38.97
N LEU A 240 14.09 -4.83 -37.84
CA LEU A 240 15.43 -5.10 -37.33
C LEU A 240 15.82 -6.58 -37.46
N THR A 241 15.01 -7.41 -38.09
CA THR A 241 15.18 -8.88 -38.11
C THR A 241 16.45 -9.36 -38.79
N THR A 242 17.09 -8.52 -39.60
CA THR A 242 18.36 -8.85 -40.28
C THR A 242 19.54 -8.03 -39.78
N CYS A 243 19.34 -7.19 -38.75
CA CYS A 243 20.40 -6.39 -38.15
C CYS A 243 21.30 -7.25 -37.26
N ALA A 244 22.57 -6.87 -37.16
CA ALA A 244 23.54 -7.49 -36.26
C ALA A 244 23.83 -6.58 -35.07
N PHE A 245 23.72 -7.14 -33.86
CA PHE A 245 23.98 -6.46 -32.59
C PHE A 245 25.07 -7.19 -31.79
N SER A 246 25.70 -6.49 -30.84
CA SER A 246 26.53 -7.14 -29.82
C SER A 246 25.71 -8.08 -28.94
N THR A 247 26.37 -9.04 -28.28
CA THR A 247 25.74 -9.97 -27.35
C THR A 247 26.39 -9.83 -25.96
N PRO A 248 25.76 -9.13 -24.99
CA PRO A 248 24.50 -8.39 -25.11
C PRO A 248 24.65 -7.05 -25.87
N PRO A 249 23.56 -6.47 -26.40
CA PRO A 249 23.57 -5.12 -26.97
C PRO A 249 23.70 -4.03 -25.88
N TYR A 250 24.12 -2.82 -26.27
CA TYR A 250 24.25 -1.67 -25.37
C TYR A 250 23.00 -0.77 -25.45
N TRP A 251 21.87 -1.29 -24.95
CA TRP A 251 20.62 -0.53 -24.80
C TRP A 251 20.71 0.51 -23.66
N SER A 252 19.62 1.24 -23.46
CA SER A 252 19.47 2.17 -22.34
C SER A 252 19.61 1.49 -20.98
N ARG A 253 20.06 2.27 -20.00
CA ARG A 253 20.05 1.94 -18.57
C ARG A 253 19.42 3.05 -17.73
N ASP A 254 18.71 3.96 -18.39
CA ASP A 254 18.13 5.15 -17.80
C ASP A 254 16.59 5.11 -18.00
N PRO A 255 15.79 5.12 -16.91
CA PRO A 255 14.34 5.12 -17.00
C PRO A 255 13.76 6.37 -17.68
N ASP A 256 14.51 7.47 -17.77
CA ASP A 256 14.08 8.70 -18.44
C ASP A 256 14.40 8.72 -19.95
N HIS A 257 15.24 7.79 -20.42
CA HIS A 257 15.74 7.73 -21.80
C HIS A 257 15.68 6.30 -22.37
N LEU A 258 14.47 5.73 -22.46
CA LEU A 258 14.27 4.36 -22.95
C LEU A 258 14.73 4.18 -24.41
N THR A 259 15.35 3.05 -24.72
CA THR A 259 15.53 2.63 -26.12
C THR A 259 14.17 2.18 -26.66
N SER A 260 13.71 2.77 -27.75
CA SER A 260 12.33 2.63 -28.22
C SER A 260 12.21 1.68 -29.42
N PHE A 261 11.26 0.75 -29.34
CA PHE A 261 10.95 -0.22 -30.39
C PHE A 261 9.46 -0.21 -30.75
N ARG A 262 8.78 0.94 -30.67
CA ARG A 262 7.31 0.99 -30.81
C ARG A 262 6.88 0.54 -32.19
N GLY A 263 6.09 -0.53 -32.26
CA GLY A 263 5.66 -1.13 -33.52
C GLY A 263 6.80 -1.68 -34.39
N ALA A 264 8.00 -1.85 -33.84
CA ALA A 264 9.14 -2.43 -34.55
C ALA A 264 9.05 -3.97 -34.59
N THR A 265 9.82 -4.60 -35.48
CA THR A 265 9.97 -6.06 -35.53
C THR A 265 11.42 -6.43 -35.24
N LEU A 266 11.68 -7.31 -34.26
CA LEU A 266 13.01 -7.84 -33.99
C LEU A 266 13.00 -9.33 -33.64
N ASN A 267 14.18 -9.95 -33.66
CA ASN A 267 14.33 -11.33 -33.18
C ASN A 267 14.41 -11.35 -31.65
N TYR A 268 13.65 -12.24 -31.01
CA TYR A 268 13.73 -12.46 -29.55
C TYR A 268 15.15 -12.76 -29.07
N ALA A 269 15.93 -13.50 -29.87
CA ALA A 269 17.33 -13.84 -29.58
C ALA A 269 18.24 -12.62 -29.35
N THR A 270 17.86 -11.44 -29.82
CA THR A 270 18.57 -10.18 -29.59
C THR A 270 18.36 -9.64 -28.17
N LEU A 271 17.19 -9.84 -27.57
CA LEU A 271 16.87 -9.36 -26.21
C LEU A 271 17.12 -10.43 -25.15
N GLN A 272 16.79 -11.69 -25.45
CA GLN A 272 16.75 -12.77 -24.46
C GLN A 272 15.87 -12.37 -23.26
N THR A 273 16.39 -12.43 -22.03
CA THR A 273 15.62 -12.18 -20.80
C THR A 273 15.94 -10.86 -20.11
N ASP A 274 16.59 -9.90 -20.80
CA ASP A 274 16.80 -8.55 -20.27
C ASP A 274 16.16 -7.50 -21.18
N TRP A 275 14.99 -7.03 -20.76
CA TRP A 275 14.13 -6.05 -21.42
C TRP A 275 14.08 -4.74 -20.64
N SER A 276 14.97 -4.57 -19.67
CA SER A 276 15.00 -3.40 -18.81
C SER A 276 15.22 -2.12 -19.63
N PHE A 277 14.53 -1.04 -19.28
CA PHE A 277 14.64 0.27 -19.94
C PHE A 277 14.31 0.27 -21.45
N LEU A 278 13.48 -0.67 -21.91
CA LEU A 278 13.01 -0.74 -23.28
C LEU A 278 11.55 -0.31 -23.40
N ASP A 279 11.22 0.43 -24.45
CA ASP A 279 9.83 0.58 -24.87
C ASP A 279 9.48 -0.46 -25.93
N LEU A 280 8.66 -1.44 -25.54
CA LEU A 280 8.24 -2.57 -26.37
C LEU A 280 6.75 -2.50 -26.76
N THR A 281 6.17 -1.29 -26.75
CA THR A 281 4.78 -1.07 -27.17
C THR A 281 4.58 -1.58 -28.60
N ASP A 282 3.61 -2.49 -28.81
CA ASP A 282 3.32 -3.08 -30.13
C ASP A 282 4.48 -3.79 -30.85
N THR A 283 5.59 -4.07 -30.18
CA THR A 283 6.76 -4.68 -30.82
C THR A 283 6.50 -6.13 -31.25
N VAL A 284 6.87 -6.53 -32.45
CA VAL A 284 6.78 -7.94 -32.87
C VAL A 284 8.11 -8.64 -32.57
N LEU A 285 8.09 -9.63 -31.67
CA LEU A 285 9.26 -10.45 -31.32
C LEU A 285 9.22 -11.78 -32.07
N ILE A 286 9.98 -11.88 -33.16
CA ILE A 286 10.11 -13.11 -33.96
C ILE A 286 10.87 -14.15 -33.14
N GLY A 287 10.30 -15.36 -33.05
CA GLY A 287 10.85 -16.46 -32.27
C GLY A 287 10.50 -16.44 -30.78
N LEU A 288 9.64 -15.53 -30.32
CA LEU A 288 9.01 -15.61 -29.01
C LEU A 288 7.65 -16.31 -29.12
N ASP A 289 7.55 -17.52 -28.59
CA ASP A 289 6.31 -18.28 -28.47
C ASP A 289 6.20 -18.92 -27.08
N LYS A 290 5.06 -19.57 -26.77
CA LYS A 290 4.79 -20.14 -25.44
C LYS A 290 5.71 -21.30 -25.02
N SER A 291 6.56 -21.80 -25.93
CA SER A 291 7.59 -22.80 -25.59
C SER A 291 8.83 -22.16 -24.96
N VAL A 292 8.98 -20.84 -25.07
CA VAL A 292 10.07 -20.08 -24.45
C VAL A 292 9.77 -19.89 -22.97
N ASP A 293 10.70 -20.32 -22.13
CA ASP A 293 10.69 -20.05 -20.69
C ASP A 293 11.26 -18.64 -20.43
N LEU A 294 10.44 -17.76 -19.86
CA LEU A 294 10.81 -16.40 -19.47
C LEU A 294 11.01 -16.28 -17.95
N SER A 295 11.28 -17.38 -17.26
CA SER A 295 11.65 -17.35 -15.85
C SER A 295 12.87 -16.46 -15.63
N GLY A 296 12.79 -15.56 -14.64
CA GLY A 296 13.84 -14.57 -14.35
C GLY A 296 13.92 -13.42 -15.37
N LEU A 297 12.89 -13.20 -16.20
CA LEU A 297 12.81 -12.04 -17.08
C LEU A 297 13.01 -10.74 -16.29
N LEU A 298 14.02 -9.96 -16.68
CA LEU A 298 14.23 -8.59 -16.21
C LEU A 298 13.52 -7.64 -17.16
N ALA A 299 12.54 -6.90 -16.67
CA ALA A 299 11.84 -5.88 -17.44
C ALA A 299 11.61 -4.62 -16.57
N GLN A 300 12.61 -4.26 -15.79
CA GLN A 300 12.55 -3.07 -14.93
C GLN A 300 12.38 -1.81 -15.79
N TYR A 301 11.41 -0.97 -15.44
CA TYR A 301 11.06 0.27 -16.16
C TYR A 301 10.75 0.06 -17.65
N ALA A 302 10.44 -1.17 -18.07
CA ALA A 302 10.05 -1.46 -19.44
C ALA A 302 8.63 -0.95 -19.70
N VAL A 303 8.36 -0.51 -20.93
CA VAL A 303 6.99 -0.22 -21.39
C VAL A 303 6.49 -1.43 -22.17
N LEU A 304 5.53 -2.14 -21.57
CA LEU A 304 4.97 -3.41 -22.06
C LEU A 304 3.50 -3.25 -22.47
N THR A 305 3.06 -2.02 -22.70
CA THR A 305 1.68 -1.67 -23.07
C THR A 305 1.16 -2.56 -24.18
N ARG A 306 -0.02 -3.18 -23.97
CA ARG A 306 -0.71 -4.11 -24.90
C ARG A 306 0.08 -5.37 -25.29
N ARG A 307 1.14 -5.72 -24.55
CA ARG A 307 1.84 -7.01 -24.71
C ARG A 307 0.97 -8.16 -24.19
N ASN A 308 1.06 -9.30 -24.86
CA ASN A 308 0.38 -10.53 -24.46
C ASN A 308 1.42 -11.54 -23.94
N PHE A 309 1.32 -11.87 -22.65
CA PHE A 309 2.08 -12.89 -21.95
C PHE A 309 1.18 -14.08 -21.55
N ASP A 310 0.07 -14.30 -22.25
CA ASP A 310 -0.91 -15.30 -21.85
C ASP A 310 -0.32 -16.72 -21.94
N GLY A 311 -0.36 -17.45 -20.83
CA GLY A 311 0.15 -18.82 -20.70
C GLY A 311 1.68 -18.95 -20.70
N TYR A 312 2.42 -17.84 -20.61
CA TYR A 312 3.88 -17.88 -20.48
C TYR A 312 4.33 -18.31 -19.08
N THR A 313 5.55 -18.84 -18.98
CA THR A 313 6.24 -19.04 -17.70
C THR A 313 7.14 -17.85 -17.43
N LEU A 314 6.86 -17.13 -16.35
CA LEU A 314 7.45 -15.86 -15.91
C LEU A 314 7.83 -15.94 -14.42
N THR A 315 8.17 -17.14 -13.93
CA THR A 315 8.55 -17.35 -12.53
C THR A 315 9.76 -16.47 -12.18
N SER A 316 9.69 -15.77 -11.04
CA SER A 316 10.72 -14.85 -10.56
C SER A 316 11.04 -13.70 -11.53
N CYS A 317 10.11 -13.29 -12.39
CA CYS A 317 10.30 -12.11 -13.24
C CYS A 317 10.33 -10.83 -12.40
N ASP A 318 11.11 -9.85 -12.85
CA ASP A 318 11.22 -8.54 -12.24
C ASP A 318 10.62 -7.48 -13.19
N LEU A 319 9.42 -7.04 -12.87
CA LEU A 319 8.67 -6.01 -13.57
C LEU A 319 8.73 -4.66 -12.85
N SER A 320 9.70 -4.45 -11.95
CA SER A 320 9.72 -3.27 -11.09
C SER A 320 9.70 -1.97 -11.89
N GLY A 321 8.76 -1.07 -11.59
CA GLY A 321 8.60 0.20 -12.31
C GLY A 321 8.08 0.09 -13.74
N ALA A 322 7.72 -1.10 -14.23
CA ALA A 322 7.25 -1.30 -15.59
C ALA A 322 5.86 -0.68 -15.84
N THR A 323 5.62 -0.29 -17.09
CA THR A 323 4.29 0.13 -17.58
C THR A 323 3.59 -1.06 -18.25
N LEU A 324 2.42 -1.44 -17.74
CA LEU A 324 1.66 -2.65 -18.02
C LEU A 324 0.25 -2.33 -18.56
N ASP A 325 0.02 -1.14 -19.09
CA ASP A 325 -1.29 -0.70 -19.55
C ASP A 325 -1.86 -1.66 -20.61
N ALA A 326 -3.04 -2.23 -20.34
CA ALA A 326 -3.68 -3.27 -21.14
C ALA A 326 -2.77 -4.47 -21.48
N THR A 327 -1.75 -4.74 -20.66
CA THR A 327 -0.91 -5.93 -20.75
C THR A 327 -1.67 -7.13 -20.20
N SER A 328 -1.59 -8.27 -20.88
CA SER A 328 -2.27 -9.49 -20.47
C SER A 328 -1.28 -10.55 -20.01
N PHE A 329 -1.55 -11.14 -18.86
CA PHE A 329 -0.84 -12.23 -18.21
C PHE A 329 -1.79 -13.41 -17.95
N ALA A 330 -2.85 -13.57 -18.75
CA ALA A 330 -3.87 -14.58 -18.49
C ALA A 330 -3.26 -15.99 -18.54
N ASP A 331 -3.59 -16.86 -17.60
CA ASP A 331 -3.02 -18.21 -17.46
C ASP A 331 -1.47 -18.25 -17.28
N ALA A 332 -0.80 -17.11 -17.05
CA ALA A 332 0.65 -17.06 -16.91
C ALA A 332 1.10 -17.63 -15.55
N LYS A 333 2.30 -18.23 -15.51
CA LYS A 333 2.96 -18.66 -14.27
C LYS A 333 3.90 -17.56 -13.79
N MET A 334 3.58 -16.90 -12.70
CA MET A 334 4.25 -15.69 -12.20
C MET A 334 4.60 -15.83 -10.71
N GLN A 335 4.97 -17.03 -10.27
CA GLN A 335 5.39 -17.25 -8.88
C GLN A 335 6.60 -16.39 -8.55
N GLN A 336 6.61 -15.76 -7.38
CA GLN A 336 7.69 -14.86 -6.95
C GLN A 336 7.96 -13.69 -7.92
N ALA A 337 6.97 -13.32 -8.74
CA ALA A 337 7.09 -12.13 -9.59
C ALA A 337 7.15 -10.86 -8.74
N ILE A 338 7.98 -9.91 -9.16
CA ILE A 338 8.12 -8.60 -8.53
C ILE A 338 7.44 -7.57 -9.42
N LEU A 339 6.33 -7.00 -8.93
CA LEU A 339 5.53 -5.97 -9.60
C LEU A 339 5.61 -4.62 -8.86
N ASP A 340 6.62 -4.44 -8.02
CA ASP A 340 6.80 -3.24 -7.21
C ASP A 340 6.92 -1.98 -8.10
N GLY A 341 6.13 -0.95 -7.81
CA GLY A 341 6.15 0.31 -8.56
C GLY A 341 5.60 0.24 -9.98
N THR A 342 4.98 -0.89 -10.37
CA THR A 342 4.36 -1.02 -11.69
C THR A 342 3.20 -0.05 -11.86
N ARG A 343 2.94 0.35 -13.10
CA ARG A 343 1.74 1.11 -13.51
C ARG A 343 1.03 0.31 -14.57
N GLY A 344 -0.27 0.04 -14.45
CA GLY A 344 -0.95 -0.84 -15.39
C GLY A 344 -2.45 -0.70 -15.39
N ASP A 345 -2.95 0.29 -16.12
CA ASP A 345 -4.39 0.49 -16.28
C ASP A 345 -4.96 -0.64 -17.15
N GLY A 346 -5.96 -1.36 -16.64
CA GLY A 346 -6.62 -2.45 -17.36
C GLY A 346 -5.73 -3.68 -17.58
N ALA A 347 -4.67 -3.88 -16.78
CA ALA A 347 -3.84 -5.07 -16.83
C ALA A 347 -4.65 -6.33 -16.48
N VAL A 348 -4.40 -7.44 -17.17
CA VAL A 348 -5.16 -8.70 -17.02
C VAL A 348 -4.27 -9.78 -16.42
N PHE A 349 -4.69 -10.36 -15.32
CA PHE A 349 -4.07 -11.46 -14.58
C PHE A 349 -5.02 -12.65 -14.40
N ASP A 350 -6.07 -12.75 -15.23
CA ASP A 350 -7.08 -13.79 -15.13
C ASP A 350 -6.45 -15.19 -15.19
N CYS A 351 -6.83 -16.08 -14.28
CA CYS A 351 -6.26 -17.43 -14.13
C CYS A 351 -4.73 -17.49 -13.93
N ALA A 352 -4.04 -16.37 -13.74
CA ALA A 352 -2.60 -16.34 -13.52
C ALA A 352 -2.22 -16.98 -12.19
N ILE A 353 -1.04 -17.60 -12.14
CA ILE A 353 -0.50 -18.26 -10.94
C ILE A 353 0.60 -17.39 -10.35
N LEU A 354 0.24 -16.50 -9.42
CA LEU A 354 1.14 -15.62 -8.68
C LEU A 354 1.62 -16.24 -7.35
N THR A 355 1.00 -17.33 -6.91
CA THR A 355 1.39 -18.07 -5.70
C THR A 355 2.65 -18.93 -5.90
N PRO A 356 3.64 -18.91 -4.98
CA PRO A 356 3.70 -18.10 -3.77
C PRO A 356 4.41 -16.75 -3.99
N ASP A 357 4.16 -15.82 -3.06
CA ASP A 357 5.02 -14.68 -2.77
C ASP A 357 5.24 -13.66 -3.93
N ALA A 358 4.26 -13.46 -4.81
CA ALA A 358 4.30 -12.30 -5.71
C ALA A 358 4.21 -10.98 -4.92
N SER A 359 4.99 -9.99 -5.31
CA SER A 359 5.07 -8.68 -4.66
C SER A 359 4.50 -7.57 -5.53
N PHE A 360 3.71 -6.68 -4.94
CA PHE A 360 3.09 -5.51 -5.59
C PHE A 360 3.44 -4.20 -4.87
N GLY A 361 4.41 -4.22 -3.96
CA GLY A 361 4.82 -3.08 -3.16
C GLY A 361 5.74 -3.53 -2.02
N TYR A 362 6.60 -2.64 -1.52
CA TYR A 362 7.65 -3.05 -0.57
C TYR A 362 7.37 -2.68 0.90
N LEU A 363 6.40 -1.80 1.20
CA LEU A 363 6.21 -1.23 2.55
C LEU A 363 4.76 -0.87 2.90
N GLN A 364 4.41 -1.03 4.18
CA GLN A 364 3.12 -0.65 4.78
C GLN A 364 2.89 0.87 4.92
N VAL A 365 3.53 1.73 4.11
CA VAL A 365 3.44 3.19 4.26
C VAL A 365 2.64 3.79 3.11
N ARG A 366 1.54 4.50 3.42
CA ARG A 366 0.78 5.26 2.42
C ARG A 366 1.68 6.29 1.74
N GLY A 367 1.72 6.28 0.41
CA GLY A 367 2.44 7.28 -0.40
C GLY A 367 3.85 6.89 -0.86
N ASP A 368 4.28 5.62 -0.72
CA ASP A 368 5.54 5.15 -1.32
C ASP A 368 5.45 5.24 -2.87
N PRO A 369 6.39 5.91 -3.55
CA PRO A 369 6.41 5.99 -5.02
C PRO A 369 6.61 4.62 -5.70
N ARG A 370 7.00 3.58 -4.94
CA ARG A 370 7.18 2.20 -5.41
C ARG A 370 5.97 1.31 -5.17
N ARG A 371 4.79 1.85 -4.86
CA ARG A 371 3.55 1.07 -4.84
C ARG A 371 3.14 0.70 -6.28
N ALA A 372 2.66 -0.51 -6.50
CA ALA A 372 1.99 -0.84 -7.75
C ALA A 372 0.69 -0.01 -7.87
N VAL A 373 0.42 0.49 -9.07
CA VAL A 373 -0.79 1.23 -9.43
C VAL A 373 -1.44 0.49 -10.60
N LEU A 374 -2.50 -0.26 -10.32
CA LEU A 374 -3.13 -1.20 -11.23
C LEU A 374 -4.63 -0.95 -11.29
N HIS A 375 -5.01 0.21 -11.85
CA HIS A 375 -6.40 0.64 -11.94
C HIS A 375 -7.17 -0.20 -12.97
N GLY A 376 -8.33 -0.73 -12.59
CA GLY A 376 -9.12 -1.57 -13.49
C GLY A 376 -8.50 -2.93 -13.81
N ALA A 377 -7.54 -3.39 -13.00
CA ALA A 377 -6.89 -4.67 -13.23
C ALA A 377 -7.83 -5.85 -12.94
N SER A 378 -7.73 -6.91 -13.74
CA SER A 378 -8.55 -8.11 -13.61
C SER A 378 -7.71 -9.27 -13.07
N PHE A 379 -8.17 -9.89 -11.98
CA PHE A 379 -7.55 -11.04 -11.31
C PHE A 379 -8.52 -12.22 -11.24
N LYS A 380 -9.41 -12.38 -12.24
CA LYS A 380 -10.48 -13.37 -12.16
C LYS A 380 -9.92 -14.77 -12.10
N ASN A 381 -10.32 -15.55 -11.09
CA ASN A 381 -9.79 -16.90 -10.82
C ASN A 381 -8.25 -16.98 -10.68
N ALA A 382 -7.57 -15.85 -10.45
CA ALA A 382 -6.13 -15.81 -10.26
C ALA A 382 -5.73 -16.44 -8.92
N LYS A 383 -4.51 -16.98 -8.83
CA LYS A 383 -3.95 -17.54 -7.59
C LYS A 383 -2.89 -16.61 -7.02
N LEU A 384 -3.24 -15.90 -5.95
CA LEU A 384 -2.44 -14.90 -5.23
C LEU A 384 -2.13 -15.31 -3.77
N ASN A 385 -2.29 -16.57 -3.39
CA ASN A 385 -1.99 -17.01 -2.02
C ASN A 385 -0.56 -16.58 -1.60
N GLY A 386 -0.47 -15.93 -0.44
CA GLY A 386 0.77 -15.38 0.12
C GLY A 386 1.27 -14.09 -0.56
N ALA A 387 0.57 -13.56 -1.56
CA ALA A 387 1.00 -12.35 -2.26
C ALA A 387 1.01 -11.14 -1.32
N TYR A 388 1.98 -10.25 -1.56
CA TYR A 388 2.18 -9.03 -0.79
C TYR A 388 1.63 -7.83 -1.59
N LEU A 389 0.45 -7.37 -1.20
CA LEU A 389 -0.31 -6.27 -1.81
C LEU A 389 -0.26 -4.99 -0.96
N ALA A 390 0.68 -4.89 -0.02
CA ALA A 390 0.69 -3.78 0.94
C ALA A 390 0.94 -2.44 0.23
N GLY A 391 0.06 -1.47 0.49
CA GLY A 391 0.12 -0.13 -0.11
C GLY A 391 -0.21 -0.05 -1.61
N ALA A 392 -0.49 -1.18 -2.28
CA ALA A 392 -0.85 -1.21 -3.69
C ALA A 392 -2.18 -0.48 -3.96
N ASP A 393 -2.29 0.13 -5.13
CA ASP A 393 -3.43 0.94 -5.55
C ASP A 393 -4.20 0.23 -6.67
N PHE A 394 -5.33 -0.38 -6.29
CA PHE A 394 -6.32 -1.00 -7.16
C PHE A 394 -7.61 -0.17 -7.24
N GLY A 395 -7.58 1.09 -6.79
CA GLY A 395 -8.71 2.00 -6.83
C GLY A 395 -9.15 2.33 -8.26
N PRO A 396 -10.24 3.08 -8.43
CA PRO A 396 -10.72 3.43 -9.75
C PRO A 396 -9.85 4.51 -10.39
N ALA A 397 -9.55 4.35 -11.68
CA ALA A 397 -9.08 5.44 -12.52
C ALA A 397 -10.27 6.03 -13.31
N PRO A 398 -10.52 7.35 -13.22
CA PRO A 398 -11.52 7.99 -14.05
C PRO A 398 -11.10 7.92 -15.51
N THR A 399 -11.82 7.14 -16.31
CA THR A 399 -11.60 7.05 -17.76
C THR A 399 -12.63 7.90 -18.51
N PRO A 400 -12.21 8.96 -19.22
CA PRO A 400 -13.12 9.77 -20.03
C PRO A 400 -13.71 8.93 -21.18
N GLN A 401 -15.02 8.85 -21.25
CA GLN A 401 -15.74 8.22 -22.35
C GLN A 401 -15.96 9.22 -23.49
N LYS A 402 -16.16 8.69 -24.71
CA LYS A 402 -16.40 9.51 -25.91
C LYS A 402 -17.69 10.35 -25.83
N ASP A 403 -18.64 9.97 -24.97
CA ASP A 403 -19.89 10.68 -24.75
C ASP A 403 -19.81 11.77 -23.66
N GLY A 404 -18.62 12.01 -23.10
CA GLY A 404 -18.39 12.98 -22.03
C GLY A 404 -18.71 12.48 -20.62
N THR A 405 -19.12 11.21 -20.48
CA THR A 405 -19.20 10.54 -19.17
C THR A 405 -17.81 10.06 -18.74
N THR A 406 -17.66 9.73 -17.46
CA THR A 406 -16.46 9.06 -16.95
C THR A 406 -16.90 7.68 -16.48
N LEU A 407 -16.25 6.63 -16.97
CA LEU A 407 -16.39 5.30 -16.40
C LEU A 407 -15.20 5.09 -15.45
N ASP A 408 -15.47 4.56 -14.27
CA ASP A 408 -14.41 4.16 -13.37
C ASP A 408 -13.89 2.79 -13.80
N LEU A 409 -12.59 2.69 -14.05
CA LEU A 409 -11.90 1.41 -14.26
C LEU A 409 -11.82 0.68 -12.92
N VAL A 410 -12.78 -0.21 -12.68
CA VAL A 410 -12.89 -0.98 -11.44
C VAL A 410 -12.04 -2.24 -11.50
N SER A 411 -11.25 -2.49 -10.46
CA SER A 411 -10.45 -3.70 -10.33
C SER A 411 -11.32 -4.89 -9.89
N HIS A 412 -11.06 -6.06 -10.47
CA HIS A 412 -11.88 -7.26 -10.28
C HIS A 412 -11.06 -8.42 -9.72
N PHE A 413 -11.46 -8.95 -8.56
CA PHE A 413 -10.84 -10.13 -7.92
C PHE A 413 -11.75 -11.35 -7.96
N ASP A 414 -12.70 -11.41 -8.90
CA ASP A 414 -13.79 -12.38 -8.86
C ASP A 414 -13.28 -13.84 -8.93
N GLY A 415 -13.65 -14.67 -7.95
CA GLY A 415 -13.18 -16.06 -7.83
C GLY A 415 -11.69 -16.24 -7.54
N ALA A 416 -10.95 -15.17 -7.24
CA ALA A 416 -9.51 -15.26 -6.97
C ALA A 416 -9.21 -16.03 -5.68
N GLN A 417 -8.06 -16.73 -5.65
CA GLN A 417 -7.51 -17.33 -4.44
C GLN A 417 -6.48 -16.37 -3.85
N MET A 418 -6.73 -15.83 -2.68
CA MET A 418 -5.98 -14.77 -2.01
C MET A 418 -5.69 -15.14 -0.54
N LEU A 419 -5.42 -16.43 -0.27
CA LEU A 419 -5.14 -16.91 1.08
C LEU A 419 -3.87 -16.26 1.64
N LYS A 420 -3.90 -15.77 2.88
CA LYS A 420 -2.74 -15.13 3.55
C LYS A 420 -2.15 -13.94 2.80
N VAL A 421 -2.94 -13.29 1.94
CA VAL A 421 -2.53 -12.06 1.27
C VAL A 421 -2.35 -10.93 2.28
N THR A 422 -1.26 -10.16 2.13
CA THR A 422 -1.07 -8.95 2.94
C THR A 422 -1.50 -7.74 2.13
N ALA A 423 -2.71 -7.23 2.38
CA ALA A 423 -3.31 -6.08 1.72
C ALA A 423 -3.32 -4.81 2.59
N THR A 424 -2.48 -4.78 3.64
CA THR A 424 -2.38 -3.67 4.58
C THR A 424 -2.14 -2.33 3.86
N ASN A 425 -2.89 -1.29 4.21
CA ASN A 425 -2.81 0.04 3.59
C ASN A 425 -3.07 0.08 2.06
N GLY A 426 -3.55 -0.99 1.44
CA GLY A 426 -3.91 -0.99 0.02
C GLY A 426 -5.16 -0.16 -0.26
N ASP A 427 -5.30 0.33 -1.49
CA ASP A 427 -6.51 0.97 -2.00
C ASP A 427 -7.26 -0.01 -2.90
N PHE A 428 -8.45 -0.41 -2.47
CA PHE A 428 -9.39 -1.29 -3.16
C PHE A 428 -10.73 -0.58 -3.34
N THR A 429 -10.73 0.75 -3.41
CA THR A 429 -11.93 1.55 -3.63
C THR A 429 -12.69 1.01 -4.85
N SER A 430 -14.00 0.77 -4.68
CA SER A 430 -14.90 0.23 -5.70
C SER A 430 -14.57 -1.17 -6.24
N ALA A 431 -13.51 -1.84 -5.76
CA ALA A 431 -13.11 -3.15 -6.28
C ALA A 431 -14.17 -4.23 -6.00
N THR A 432 -14.23 -5.25 -6.87
CA THR A 432 -15.16 -6.38 -6.70
C THR A 432 -14.44 -7.62 -6.19
N PHE A 433 -14.98 -8.21 -5.14
CA PHE A 433 -14.54 -9.48 -4.55
C PHE A 433 -15.70 -10.48 -4.61
N THR A 434 -16.19 -10.77 -5.81
CA THR A 434 -17.37 -11.64 -6.01
C THR A 434 -16.98 -13.05 -6.43
N GLY A 435 -17.94 -13.97 -6.56
CA GLY A 435 -17.69 -15.28 -7.17
C GLY A 435 -16.84 -16.27 -6.35
N GLY A 436 -16.81 -16.14 -5.03
CA GLY A 436 -16.16 -17.10 -4.13
C GLY A 436 -14.67 -16.83 -3.88
N VAL A 437 -14.29 -15.57 -3.70
CA VAL A 437 -12.89 -15.17 -3.45
C VAL A 437 -12.40 -15.77 -2.14
N LEU A 438 -11.28 -16.50 -2.14
CA LEU A 438 -10.74 -17.14 -0.93
C LEU A 438 -9.68 -16.24 -0.29
N LEU A 439 -10.00 -15.59 0.80
CA LEU A 439 -9.16 -14.62 1.51
C LEU A 439 -8.76 -15.10 2.91
N ASN A 440 -8.86 -16.40 3.22
CA ASN A 440 -8.57 -16.92 4.56
C ASN A 440 -7.15 -16.55 5.00
N GLY A 441 -7.02 -15.96 6.18
CA GLY A 441 -5.75 -15.45 6.74
C GLY A 441 -5.19 -14.21 6.04
N ALA A 442 -5.90 -13.63 5.07
CA ALA A 442 -5.53 -12.34 4.49
C ALA A 442 -5.75 -11.22 5.52
N THR A 443 -5.00 -10.14 5.39
CA THR A 443 -5.18 -8.93 6.21
C THR A 443 -5.44 -7.71 5.35
N PHE A 444 -6.50 -6.98 5.67
CA PHE A 444 -6.85 -5.68 5.09
C PHE A 444 -6.74 -4.55 6.12
N ALA A 445 -5.89 -4.74 7.14
CA ALA A 445 -5.66 -3.70 8.14
C ALA A 445 -5.33 -2.36 7.45
N TYR A 446 -6.07 -1.31 7.81
CA TYR A 446 -5.91 0.05 7.25
C TYR A 446 -6.12 0.19 5.73
N ALA A 447 -6.65 -0.82 5.05
CA ALA A 447 -6.98 -0.76 3.64
C ALA A 447 -8.22 0.13 3.38
N THR A 448 -8.30 0.71 2.19
CA THR A 448 -9.47 1.47 1.74
C THR A 448 -10.32 0.57 0.85
N LEU A 449 -11.53 0.25 1.27
CA LEU A 449 -12.52 -0.59 0.60
C LEU A 449 -13.82 0.21 0.36
N THR A 450 -13.71 1.53 0.27
CA THR A 450 -14.85 2.42 0.02
C THR A 450 -15.59 2.00 -1.24
N LYS A 451 -16.90 1.76 -1.16
CA LYS A 451 -17.75 1.26 -2.26
C LYS A 451 -17.34 -0.10 -2.84
N ALA A 452 -16.44 -0.84 -2.20
CA ALA A 452 -16.08 -2.18 -2.65
C ALA A 452 -17.29 -3.13 -2.52
N ASP A 453 -17.38 -4.09 -3.43
CA ASP A 453 -18.40 -5.16 -3.38
C ASP A 453 -17.77 -6.44 -2.84
N LEU A 454 -18.16 -6.82 -1.62
CA LEU A 454 -17.68 -8.02 -0.95
C LEU A 454 -18.70 -9.16 -0.96
N THR A 455 -19.83 -9.06 -1.67
CA THR A 455 -20.93 -10.05 -1.61
C THR A 455 -20.58 -11.47 -2.09
N GLY A 456 -19.34 -11.74 -2.55
CA GLY A 456 -18.82 -13.08 -2.85
C GLY A 456 -17.45 -13.43 -2.22
N ALA A 457 -17.01 -12.75 -1.17
CA ALA A 457 -15.72 -12.93 -0.48
C ALA A 457 -15.75 -13.96 0.68
N HIS A 458 -14.69 -14.71 0.89
CA HIS A 458 -14.56 -15.67 2.00
C HIS A 458 -13.25 -15.43 2.75
N LEU A 459 -13.29 -14.73 3.87
CA LEU A 459 -12.23 -14.36 4.82
C LEU A 459 -12.20 -15.26 6.08
N GLU A 460 -12.89 -16.41 6.09
CA GLU A 460 -12.98 -17.32 7.24
C GLU A 460 -11.63 -17.50 7.97
N SER A 461 -11.61 -17.31 9.30
CA SER A 461 -10.48 -17.77 10.13
C SER A 461 -10.32 -19.27 10.02
N LEU A 462 -9.06 -19.71 10.08
CA LEU A 462 -8.64 -21.10 10.18
C LEU A 462 -9.17 -21.73 11.48
N SER A 463 -10.45 -22.11 11.50
CA SER A 463 -10.87 -23.29 12.24
C SER A 463 -10.44 -24.50 11.40
N GLU A 464 -9.14 -24.78 11.43
CA GLU A 464 -8.57 -25.99 10.83
C GLU A 464 -9.34 -27.20 11.38
N VAL A 465 -9.97 -28.02 10.52
CA VAL A 465 -10.56 -29.28 10.99
C VAL A 465 -9.44 -30.18 11.52
N PHE A 466 -8.36 -30.27 10.73
CA PHE A 466 -7.05 -30.78 11.13
C PHE A 466 -5.99 -30.52 10.04
N ARG A 467 -4.72 -30.71 10.38
CA ARG A 467 -3.57 -30.66 9.47
C ARG A 467 -2.81 -31.97 9.50
N VAL A 468 -2.30 -32.34 8.33
CA VAL A 468 -1.37 -33.45 8.17
C VAL A 468 -0.03 -32.86 7.73
N ASN A 469 1.00 -32.90 8.56
CA ASN A 469 2.32 -32.36 8.23
C ASN A 469 3.10 -33.35 7.36
N ASN A 470 4.04 -32.89 6.54
CA ASN A 470 4.88 -33.76 5.70
C ASN A 470 5.74 -34.76 6.48
N ALA A 471 5.92 -34.56 7.79
CA ALA A 471 6.54 -35.50 8.71
C ALA A 471 5.60 -36.63 9.16
N ASP A 472 4.28 -36.47 9.00
CA ASP A 472 3.28 -37.47 9.37
C ASP A 472 3.17 -38.57 8.30
N ASP A 473 3.10 -39.83 8.72
CA ASP A 473 2.97 -41.00 7.83
C ASP A 473 1.77 -40.89 6.87
N ASP A 474 0.73 -40.16 7.28
CA ASP A 474 -0.50 -39.97 6.51
C ASP A 474 -0.37 -38.95 5.38
N TYR A 475 0.63 -38.05 5.40
CA TYR A 475 0.74 -36.96 4.43
C TYR A 475 0.89 -37.47 3.00
N THR A 476 1.84 -38.37 2.78
CA THR A 476 2.12 -38.91 1.44
C THR A 476 0.93 -39.71 0.92
N SER A 477 0.28 -40.50 1.79
CA SER A 477 -0.89 -41.29 1.43
C SER A 477 -2.12 -40.43 1.13
N LEU A 478 -2.35 -39.36 1.89
CA LEU A 478 -3.46 -38.44 1.68
C LEU A 478 -3.26 -37.66 0.38
N LEU A 479 -2.06 -37.10 0.18
CA LEU A 479 -1.72 -36.32 -1.01
C LEU A 479 -1.81 -37.17 -2.30
N GLU A 480 -1.33 -38.40 -2.26
CA GLU A 480 -1.46 -39.33 -3.40
C GLU A 480 -2.93 -39.67 -3.66
N GLY A 481 -3.70 -39.96 -2.61
CA GLY A 481 -5.14 -40.24 -2.71
C GLY A 481 -5.92 -39.09 -3.35
N LEU A 482 -5.60 -37.85 -3.00
CA LEU A 482 -6.23 -36.66 -3.59
C LEU A 482 -5.83 -36.47 -5.06
N ARG A 483 -4.54 -36.62 -5.40
CA ARG A 483 -4.05 -36.50 -6.78
C ARG A 483 -4.62 -37.56 -7.71
N GLN A 484 -4.79 -38.79 -7.22
CA GLN A 484 -5.32 -39.92 -8.00
C GLN A 484 -6.84 -40.10 -7.87
N ARG A 485 -7.52 -39.26 -7.07
CA ARG A 485 -8.95 -39.33 -6.74
C ARG A 485 -9.37 -40.68 -6.14
N GLU A 486 -8.50 -41.27 -5.32
CA GLU A 486 -8.73 -42.55 -4.63
C GLU A 486 -9.42 -42.33 -3.27
N LEU A 487 -10.75 -42.46 -3.26
CA LEU A 487 -11.59 -42.23 -2.07
C LEU A 487 -11.15 -43.04 -0.84
N ASP A 488 -10.72 -44.30 -1.03
CA ASP A 488 -10.31 -45.17 0.07
C ASP A 488 -9.07 -44.66 0.83
N LYS A 489 -8.10 -44.07 0.11
CA LYS A 489 -6.90 -43.48 0.72
C LYS A 489 -7.24 -42.24 1.54
N VAL A 490 -8.14 -41.39 1.03
CA VAL A 490 -8.61 -40.18 1.71
C VAL A 490 -9.47 -40.55 2.93
N ALA A 491 -10.37 -41.54 2.78
CA ALA A 491 -11.23 -42.06 3.85
C ALA A 491 -10.44 -42.55 5.06
N ARG A 492 -9.31 -43.23 4.82
CA ARG A 492 -8.45 -43.77 5.88
C ARG A 492 -7.90 -42.67 6.79
N VAL A 493 -7.51 -41.53 6.23
CA VAL A 493 -6.99 -40.40 7.00
C VAL A 493 -8.13 -39.62 7.63
N PHE A 494 -9.22 -39.38 6.89
CA PHE A 494 -10.41 -38.69 7.39
C PHE A 494 -11.03 -39.37 8.61
N GLY A 495 -11.09 -40.71 8.59
CA GLY A 495 -11.59 -41.50 9.71
C GLY A 495 -10.76 -41.36 11.00
N LYS A 496 -9.45 -41.08 10.91
CA LYS A 496 -8.61 -40.82 12.09
C LYS A 496 -8.95 -39.49 12.76
N HIS A 497 -9.47 -38.54 11.99
CA HIS A 497 -9.81 -37.18 12.43
C HIS A 497 -11.32 -36.98 12.58
N GLY A 498 -12.11 -38.05 12.64
CA GLY A 498 -13.54 -37.98 12.90
C GLY A 498 -14.40 -37.45 11.74
N ILE A 499 -13.85 -37.38 10.52
CA ILE A 499 -14.59 -36.97 9.32
C ILE A 499 -15.23 -38.19 8.64
N SER A 500 -16.46 -38.03 8.14
CA SER A 500 -17.14 -39.09 7.38
C SER A 500 -16.41 -39.44 6.08
N ALA A 501 -16.58 -40.67 5.61
CA ALA A 501 -15.89 -41.14 4.41
C ALA A 501 -16.25 -40.27 3.18
N PRO A 502 -15.25 -39.90 2.35
CA PRO A 502 -15.47 -39.09 1.17
C PRO A 502 -16.28 -39.85 0.12
N THR A 503 -17.15 -39.12 -0.57
CA THR A 503 -18.03 -39.59 -1.65
C THR A 503 -17.59 -39.08 -3.01
N GLU A 504 -16.91 -37.92 -3.04
CA GLU A 504 -16.43 -37.26 -4.25
C GLU A 504 -15.18 -36.43 -3.92
N ILE A 505 -14.23 -36.39 -4.86
CA ILE A 505 -13.04 -35.53 -4.82
C ILE A 505 -13.05 -34.70 -6.09
N ASP A 506 -13.05 -33.38 -5.94
CA ASP A 506 -12.91 -32.41 -7.02
C ASP A 506 -11.71 -31.49 -6.78
N GLY A 507 -11.20 -30.82 -7.81
CA GLY A 507 -9.97 -30.02 -7.77
C GLY A 507 -8.70 -30.80 -8.13
N VAL A 508 -7.57 -30.11 -8.04
CA VAL A 508 -6.22 -30.56 -8.40
C VAL A 508 -5.18 -29.83 -7.54
N ASP A 509 -4.00 -30.42 -7.40
CA ASP A 509 -2.88 -29.86 -6.62
C ASP A 509 -2.67 -28.35 -6.87
N PRO A 510 -2.53 -27.52 -5.81
CA PRO A 510 -2.44 -27.89 -4.39
C PRO A 510 -3.79 -27.97 -3.66
N SER A 511 -4.95 -27.87 -4.32
CA SER A 511 -6.26 -27.73 -3.64
C SER A 511 -7.30 -28.75 -4.10
N TRP A 512 -8.04 -29.33 -3.17
CA TRP A 512 -9.15 -30.23 -3.45
C TRP A 512 -10.39 -29.87 -2.65
N LYS A 513 -11.56 -30.14 -3.22
CA LYS A 513 -12.83 -30.24 -2.50
C LYS A 513 -13.14 -31.71 -2.29
N VAL A 514 -13.48 -32.11 -1.07
CA VAL A 514 -13.80 -33.50 -0.75
C VAL A 514 -15.14 -33.57 -0.04
N LYS A 515 -16.13 -34.15 -0.72
CA LYS A 515 -17.51 -34.22 -0.25
C LYS A 515 -17.67 -35.41 0.68
N CYS A 516 -18.01 -35.17 1.94
CA CYS A 516 -18.09 -36.19 2.98
C CYS A 516 -19.55 -36.59 3.31
N SER A 517 -20.53 -35.78 2.91
CA SER A 517 -21.98 -36.08 2.89
C SER A 517 -22.72 -35.12 1.95
N GLU A 518 -24.07 -35.17 1.88
CA GLU A 518 -24.85 -34.17 1.13
C GLU A 518 -24.71 -32.75 1.69
N SER A 519 -24.38 -32.59 2.97
CA SER A 519 -24.36 -31.30 3.69
C SER A 519 -23.01 -30.95 4.30
N TYR A 520 -21.97 -31.77 4.06
CA TYR A 520 -20.64 -31.57 4.64
C TYR A 520 -19.57 -31.89 3.61
N THR A 521 -18.83 -30.86 3.23
CA THR A 521 -17.67 -30.94 2.35
C THR A 521 -16.50 -30.31 3.09
N VAL A 522 -15.28 -30.71 2.75
CA VAL A 522 -14.07 -30.11 3.28
C VAL A 522 -13.16 -29.68 2.14
N LEU A 523 -12.50 -28.54 2.33
CA LEU A 523 -11.45 -28.05 1.44
C LEU A 523 -10.11 -28.55 1.95
N LEU A 524 -9.29 -29.10 1.06
CA LEU A 524 -7.94 -29.53 1.37
C LEU A 524 -6.95 -28.71 0.58
N HIS A 525 -5.90 -28.21 1.22
CA HIS A 525 -4.87 -27.42 0.55
C HIS A 525 -3.47 -27.85 1.00
N VAL A 526 -2.56 -28.07 0.04
CA VAL A 526 -1.14 -28.19 0.33
C VAL A 526 -0.61 -26.82 0.70
N TRP A 527 -0.24 -26.67 1.96
CA TRP A 527 0.49 -25.52 2.45
C TRP A 527 1.98 -25.85 2.46
N SER A 528 2.82 -24.89 2.10
CA SER A 528 4.26 -24.99 2.31
C SER A 528 4.78 -23.65 2.76
N ASP A 529 5.51 -23.61 3.87
CA ASP A 529 6.51 -22.57 4.10
C ASP A 529 7.86 -23.10 3.59
N GLN A 530 8.87 -22.25 3.41
CA GLN A 530 10.16 -22.68 2.85
C GLN A 530 10.92 -23.75 3.67
N LYS A 531 10.34 -24.24 4.79
CA LYS A 531 10.92 -25.23 5.71
C LYS A 531 10.09 -26.52 5.83
N SER A 532 8.79 -26.49 5.55
CA SER A 532 7.87 -27.60 5.75
C SER A 532 6.66 -27.53 4.81
N SER A 533 6.10 -28.68 4.48
CA SER A 533 4.82 -28.77 3.75
C SER A 533 3.80 -29.48 4.62
N SER A 534 2.53 -29.11 4.50
CA SER A 534 1.43 -29.74 5.22
C SER A 534 0.17 -29.72 4.36
N LEU A 535 -0.81 -30.53 4.72
CA LEU A 535 -2.08 -30.65 4.04
C LEU A 535 -3.14 -30.17 5.04
N LEU A 536 -3.64 -28.96 4.80
CA LEU A 536 -4.66 -28.32 5.62
C LEU A 536 -6.02 -28.86 5.23
N VAL A 537 -6.84 -29.28 6.20
CA VAL A 537 -8.23 -29.68 5.98
C VAL A 537 -9.14 -28.66 6.66
N LEU A 538 -9.95 -27.98 5.87
CA LEU A 538 -10.81 -26.86 6.26
C LEU A 538 -12.28 -27.26 6.05
N PRO A 539 -13.22 -26.83 6.92
CA PRO A 539 -14.63 -27.06 6.66
C PRO A 539 -15.06 -26.27 5.42
N GLU A 540 -15.83 -26.87 4.51
CA GLU A 540 -16.64 -26.10 3.56
C GLU A 540 -17.97 -25.84 4.28
N THR A 541 -18.13 -24.64 4.84
CA THR A 541 -19.44 -24.18 5.28
C THR A 541 -20.33 -24.09 4.03
N GLY A 542 -21.57 -24.57 4.16
CA GLY A 542 -22.46 -24.81 3.02
C GLY A 542 -22.59 -23.59 2.11
N ALA A 543 -22.52 -23.84 0.80
CA ALA A 543 -22.70 -22.85 -0.24
C ALA A 543 -23.84 -21.86 0.04
N SER A 544 -23.54 -20.55 0.15
CA SER A 544 -24.29 -19.43 -0.46
C SER A 544 -24.01 -18.06 0.19
N LEU A 545 -23.31 -17.96 1.33
CA LEU A 545 -23.04 -16.66 1.94
C LEU A 545 -21.53 -16.42 2.03
N THR A 546 -21.12 -15.26 1.53
CA THR A 546 -19.79 -14.66 1.77
C THR A 546 -19.52 -14.66 3.26
N SER A 547 -18.34 -15.06 3.72
CA SER A 547 -18.01 -15.07 5.14
C SER A 547 -16.78 -14.22 5.40
N LEU A 548 -16.90 -13.14 6.17
CA LEU A 548 -15.81 -12.43 6.83
C LEU A 548 -15.55 -12.96 8.26
N SER A 549 -15.98 -14.19 8.58
CA SER A 549 -15.93 -14.66 9.96
C SER A 549 -14.50 -14.67 10.49
N TYR A 550 -14.30 -14.06 11.67
CA TYR A 550 -13.02 -13.84 12.35
C TYR A 550 -11.99 -13.02 11.55
N ALA A 551 -12.42 -12.25 10.54
CA ALA A 551 -11.51 -11.39 9.78
C ALA A 551 -10.82 -10.36 10.69
N PHE A 552 -9.51 -10.15 10.50
CA PHE A 552 -8.75 -9.10 11.19
C PHE A 552 -8.55 -7.90 10.26
N MET A 553 -9.40 -6.89 10.43
CA MET A 553 -9.48 -5.72 9.55
C MET A 553 -9.55 -4.39 10.35
N PRO A 554 -8.67 -4.17 11.34
CA PRO A 554 -8.68 -2.93 12.10
C PRO A 554 -8.39 -1.73 11.20
N GLY A 555 -9.14 -0.64 11.41
CA GLY A 555 -9.02 0.60 10.65
C GLY A 555 -9.31 0.48 9.16
N ALA A 556 -9.88 -0.64 8.69
CA ALA A 556 -10.35 -0.74 7.31
C ALA A 556 -11.49 0.27 7.06
N VAL A 557 -11.46 0.93 5.90
CA VAL A 557 -12.47 1.92 5.51
C VAL A 557 -13.42 1.28 4.51
N LEU A 558 -14.61 0.90 4.97
CA LEU A 558 -15.70 0.24 4.24
C LEU A 558 -16.88 1.20 3.99
N THR A 559 -16.62 2.51 3.90
CA THR A 559 -17.65 3.52 3.62
C THR A 559 -18.41 3.17 2.34
N ASP A 560 -19.73 3.19 2.36
CA ASP A 560 -20.61 2.83 1.23
C ASP A 560 -20.33 1.44 0.61
N ALA A 561 -19.63 0.54 1.31
CA ALA A 561 -19.32 -0.80 0.81
C ALA A 561 -20.55 -1.71 0.79
N ASN A 562 -20.57 -2.70 -0.11
CA ASN A 562 -21.61 -3.71 -0.16
C ASN A 562 -21.17 -4.99 0.58
N LEU A 563 -21.83 -5.22 1.72
CA LEU A 563 -21.67 -6.31 2.66
C LEU A 563 -23.01 -7.09 2.85
N TYR A 564 -23.89 -7.07 1.85
CA TYR A 564 -25.16 -7.78 1.87
C TYR A 564 -24.97 -9.30 2.10
N GLY A 565 -25.69 -9.85 3.09
CA GLY A 565 -25.70 -11.29 3.40
C GLY A 565 -24.35 -11.84 3.89
N VAL A 566 -23.41 -10.98 4.26
CA VAL A 566 -22.05 -11.39 4.63
C VAL A 566 -22.02 -11.93 6.06
N ASP A 567 -21.43 -13.09 6.28
CA ASP A 567 -21.16 -13.61 7.61
C ASP A 567 -19.82 -13.09 8.15
N ALA A 568 -19.84 -11.98 8.85
CA ALA A 568 -18.74 -11.38 9.59
C ALA A 568 -18.73 -11.75 11.10
N SER A 569 -19.18 -12.94 11.47
CA SER A 569 -19.19 -13.37 12.87
C SER A 569 -17.78 -13.38 13.46
N HIS A 570 -17.60 -12.91 14.68
CA HIS A 570 -16.29 -12.77 15.33
C HIS A 570 -15.30 -11.86 14.58
N ALA A 571 -15.68 -11.10 13.55
CA ALA A 571 -14.76 -10.22 12.86
C ALA A 571 -14.27 -9.07 13.77
N GLU A 572 -13.03 -8.64 13.58
CA GLU A 572 -12.45 -7.46 14.19
C GLU A 572 -12.41 -6.32 13.17
N LEU A 573 -13.43 -5.46 13.22
CA LEU A 573 -13.69 -4.35 12.29
C LEU A 573 -13.77 -3.03 13.05
N TRP A 574 -12.83 -2.80 13.96
CA TRP A 574 -12.82 -1.66 14.86
C TRP A 574 -12.00 -0.46 14.30
N PRO A 575 -12.35 0.79 14.68
CA PRO A 575 -11.74 2.01 14.15
C PRO A 575 -10.27 2.21 14.61
N ASN A 576 -9.49 2.88 13.77
CA ASN A 576 -8.21 3.49 14.19
C ASN A 576 -8.13 4.91 13.57
N GLY A 577 -8.32 5.93 14.39
CA GLY A 577 -8.54 7.33 14.02
C GLY A 577 -10.00 7.67 13.66
N THR A 578 -10.18 8.85 13.05
CA THR A 578 -11.49 9.48 12.79
C THR A 578 -12.15 9.07 11.47
N ALA A 579 -11.73 7.95 10.86
CA ALA A 579 -12.30 7.51 9.58
C ALA A 579 -13.79 7.12 9.76
N ARG A 580 -14.58 7.20 8.68
CA ARG A 580 -15.99 6.76 8.66
C ARG A 580 -16.07 5.30 8.22
N GLN A 581 -15.73 4.36 9.10
CA GLN A 581 -15.39 2.99 8.69
C GLN A 581 -16.54 2.29 7.97
N LEU A 582 -17.78 2.35 8.47
CA LEU A 582 -18.93 1.63 7.88
C LEU A 582 -20.09 2.57 7.52
N ALA A 583 -19.84 3.89 7.49
CA ALA A 583 -20.89 4.85 7.17
C ALA A 583 -21.45 4.59 5.76
N GLY A 584 -22.77 4.56 5.64
CA GLY A 584 -23.48 4.32 4.37
C GLY A 584 -23.35 2.89 3.81
N ALA A 585 -22.67 1.97 4.49
CA ALA A 585 -22.52 0.60 4.00
C ALA A 585 -23.88 -0.13 3.86
N ILE A 586 -23.98 -0.99 2.86
CA ILE A 586 -25.12 -1.89 2.65
C ILE A 586 -24.80 -3.20 3.35
N MET A 587 -25.42 -3.43 4.49
CA MET A 587 -25.16 -4.56 5.40
C MET A 587 -26.45 -5.31 5.74
N ASP A 588 -27.44 -5.30 4.84
CA ASP A 588 -28.67 -6.06 5.04
C ASP A 588 -28.36 -7.56 5.07
N GLU A 589 -29.00 -8.30 5.96
CA GLU A 589 -28.79 -9.73 6.22
C GLU A 589 -27.35 -10.09 6.64
N ILE A 590 -26.51 -9.12 7.00
CA ILE A 590 -25.16 -9.38 7.52
C ILE A 590 -25.25 -10.15 8.85
N THR A 591 -24.33 -11.10 9.09
CA THR A 591 -24.14 -11.71 10.41
C THR A 591 -22.86 -11.16 11.03
N LEU A 592 -22.98 -10.36 12.08
CA LEU A 592 -21.90 -9.79 12.91
C LEU A 592 -21.93 -10.40 14.33
N ALA A 593 -22.36 -11.66 14.45
CA ALA A 593 -22.49 -12.31 15.76
C ALA A 593 -21.12 -12.35 16.47
N SER A 594 -21.06 -11.88 17.72
CA SER A 594 -19.82 -11.75 18.49
C SER A 594 -18.71 -10.93 17.83
N ALA A 595 -19.02 -10.09 16.83
CA ALA A 595 -18.05 -9.23 16.18
C ALA A 595 -17.57 -8.11 17.11
N ILE A 596 -16.33 -7.68 16.92
CA ILE A 596 -15.68 -6.62 17.70
C ILE A 596 -15.56 -5.38 16.83
N LEU A 597 -16.44 -4.42 17.08
CA LEU A 597 -16.57 -3.19 16.30
C LEU A 597 -16.11 -1.96 17.08
N GLY A 598 -16.09 -2.01 18.42
CA GLY A 598 -15.59 -0.95 19.29
C GLY A 598 -14.18 -1.18 19.84
N THR A 599 -13.57 -0.10 20.35
CA THR A 599 -12.35 -0.12 21.19
C THR A 599 -12.57 0.71 22.46
N ASP A 600 -11.54 0.84 23.30
CA ASP A 600 -11.51 1.71 24.47
C ASP A 600 -11.44 3.22 24.13
N LEU A 601 -10.92 3.57 22.95
CA LEU A 601 -10.63 4.96 22.59
C LEU A 601 -11.52 5.52 21.48
N GLU A 602 -12.12 4.64 20.68
CA GLU A 602 -12.73 5.03 19.40
C GLU A 602 -14.01 4.24 19.10
N ASN A 603 -15.00 4.96 18.59
CA ASN A 603 -16.35 4.48 18.30
C ASN A 603 -16.47 4.07 16.84
N ILE A 604 -17.18 2.97 16.55
CA ILE A 604 -17.51 2.62 15.16
C ILE A 604 -18.54 3.58 14.57
N ASP A 605 -18.30 4.05 13.35
CA ASP A 605 -19.26 4.84 12.58
C ASP A 605 -20.07 3.95 11.63
N LEU A 606 -21.33 3.71 11.99
CA LEU A 606 -22.36 3.01 11.22
C LEU A 606 -23.45 3.99 10.74
N SER A 607 -23.16 5.29 10.69
CA SER A 607 -24.15 6.31 10.32
C SER A 607 -24.66 6.11 8.89
N ASN A 608 -25.98 6.21 8.72
CA ASN A 608 -26.70 5.97 7.47
C ASN A 608 -26.49 4.57 6.84
N ALA A 609 -25.93 3.60 7.56
CA ALA A 609 -25.81 2.23 7.08
C ALA A 609 -27.19 1.55 6.97
N SER A 610 -27.31 0.59 6.06
CA SER A 610 -28.47 -0.31 5.98
C SER A 610 -28.12 -1.64 6.62
N LEU A 611 -28.89 -2.07 7.61
CA LEU A 611 -28.66 -3.24 8.47
C LEU A 611 -30.00 -4.02 8.60
N VAL A 612 -30.80 -4.05 7.55
CA VAL A 612 -32.10 -4.74 7.55
C VAL A 612 -31.86 -6.23 7.79
N ASP A 613 -32.56 -6.83 8.75
CA ASP A 613 -32.44 -8.24 9.14
C ASP A 613 -31.00 -8.68 9.52
N ALA A 614 -30.13 -7.72 9.89
CA ALA A 614 -28.77 -7.99 10.35
C ALA A 614 -28.76 -8.74 11.70
N VAL A 615 -27.77 -9.63 11.90
CA VAL A 615 -27.58 -10.39 13.14
C VAL A 615 -26.34 -9.89 13.87
N LEU A 616 -26.51 -9.08 14.91
CA LEU A 616 -25.46 -8.52 15.77
C LEU A 616 -25.49 -9.10 17.19
N THR A 617 -25.97 -10.34 17.34
CA THR A 617 -26.05 -11.05 18.63
C THR A 617 -24.67 -11.12 19.29
N ASP A 618 -24.57 -10.82 20.58
CA ASP A 618 -23.32 -10.79 21.36
C ASP A 618 -22.22 -9.83 20.83
N ALA A 619 -22.53 -8.91 19.90
CA ALA A 619 -21.52 -8.02 19.30
C ALA A 619 -21.05 -6.91 20.27
N PHE A 620 -19.79 -6.50 20.13
CA PHE A 620 -19.20 -5.37 20.89
C PHE A 620 -19.36 -4.05 20.13
N LEU A 621 -20.33 -3.23 20.58
CA LEU A 621 -20.80 -2.01 19.92
C LEU A 621 -20.86 -0.81 20.90
N VAL A 622 -20.04 -0.83 21.96
CA VAL A 622 -19.99 0.28 22.93
C VAL A 622 -19.69 1.59 22.19
N ASN A 623 -20.47 2.62 22.51
CA ASN A 623 -20.43 3.95 21.94
C ASN A 623 -20.62 4.02 20.40
N ALA A 624 -21.13 2.96 19.75
CA ALA A 624 -21.34 2.91 18.30
C ALA A 624 -22.30 4.01 17.80
N ASN A 625 -21.99 4.60 16.64
CA ASN A 625 -22.84 5.62 16.02
C ASN A 625 -23.74 5.00 14.93
N PHE A 626 -25.03 4.87 15.22
CA PHE A 626 -26.08 4.42 14.29
C PHE A 626 -26.92 5.58 13.73
N THR A 627 -26.41 6.81 13.75
CA THR A 627 -27.19 7.99 13.33
C THR A 627 -27.73 7.83 11.91
N GLY A 628 -29.07 7.85 11.75
CA GLY A 628 -29.74 7.70 10.45
C GLY A 628 -29.72 6.29 9.84
N ALA A 629 -29.21 5.28 10.56
CA ALA A 629 -29.16 3.90 10.06
C ALA A 629 -30.56 3.25 9.94
N THR A 630 -30.68 2.27 9.04
CA THR A 630 -31.90 1.45 8.90
C THR A 630 -31.66 0.07 9.52
N LEU A 631 -32.33 -0.23 10.63
CA LEU A 631 -32.10 -1.41 11.48
C LEU A 631 -33.31 -2.36 11.48
N ASN A 632 -34.19 -2.30 10.47
CA ASN A 632 -35.45 -3.05 10.50
C ASN A 632 -35.21 -4.56 10.65
N GLY A 633 -35.82 -5.20 11.63
CA GLY A 633 -35.64 -6.63 11.90
C GLY A 633 -34.27 -7.03 12.48
N ALA A 634 -33.35 -6.08 12.67
CA ALA A 634 -32.01 -6.37 13.17
C ALA A 634 -32.04 -6.97 14.58
N ARG A 635 -31.11 -7.90 14.84
CA ARG A 635 -31.03 -8.68 16.07
C ARG A 635 -29.79 -8.30 16.87
N PHE A 636 -30.00 -7.70 18.03
CA PHE A 636 -28.98 -7.26 18.98
C PHE A 636 -29.04 -8.06 20.29
N ASP A 637 -29.56 -9.30 20.25
CA ASP A 637 -29.68 -10.13 21.46
C ASP A 637 -28.31 -10.19 22.19
N ASN A 638 -28.27 -9.81 23.48
CA ASN A 638 -27.07 -9.69 24.33
C ASN A 638 -25.93 -8.77 23.83
N ALA A 639 -26.16 -7.92 22.81
CA ALA A 639 -25.12 -7.03 22.30
C ALA A 639 -24.73 -5.94 23.31
N GLN A 640 -23.47 -5.48 23.27
CA GLN A 640 -22.97 -4.39 24.10
C GLN A 640 -23.24 -3.04 23.42
N LEU A 641 -24.30 -2.32 23.81
CA LEU A 641 -24.78 -1.08 23.18
C LEU A 641 -24.67 0.16 24.09
N GLN A 642 -23.88 0.07 25.16
CA GLN A 642 -23.71 1.16 26.12
C GLN A 642 -23.19 2.40 25.39
N GLY A 643 -23.92 3.52 25.47
CA GLY A 643 -23.54 4.78 24.80
C GLY A 643 -23.75 4.83 23.29
N ALA A 644 -24.38 3.82 22.69
CA ALA A 644 -24.72 3.85 21.27
C ALA A 644 -25.65 5.04 20.93
N ASP A 645 -25.43 5.68 19.79
CA ASP A 645 -26.25 6.79 19.30
C ASP A 645 -27.18 6.33 18.17
N PHE A 646 -28.47 6.25 18.46
CA PHE A 646 -29.54 5.88 17.53
C PHE A 646 -30.31 7.10 16.99
N THR A 647 -29.74 8.30 17.04
CA THR A 647 -30.37 9.53 16.52
C THR A 647 -30.86 9.34 15.08
N LYS A 648 -32.15 9.57 14.83
CA LYS A 648 -32.81 9.36 13.52
C LYS A 648 -32.73 7.95 12.93
N ALA A 649 -32.31 6.92 13.67
CA ALA A 649 -32.32 5.54 13.18
C ALA A 649 -33.76 5.01 13.03
N VAL A 650 -33.97 4.09 12.08
CA VAL A 650 -35.24 3.39 11.88
C VAL A 650 -35.12 1.99 12.46
N MET A 651 -35.91 1.65 13.49
CA MET A 651 -35.74 0.44 14.31
C MET A 651 -37.02 -0.44 14.36
N THR A 652 -37.72 -0.57 13.24
CA THR A 652 -38.97 -1.37 13.17
C THR A 652 -38.66 -2.85 13.35
N GLY A 653 -39.30 -3.54 14.31
CA GLY A 653 -39.14 -4.98 14.51
C GLY A 653 -37.79 -5.42 15.09
N VAL A 654 -36.95 -4.48 15.54
CA VAL A 654 -35.65 -4.76 16.18
C VAL A 654 -35.80 -5.70 17.38
N GLN A 655 -34.82 -6.58 17.57
CA GLN A 655 -34.72 -7.47 18.73
C GLN A 655 -33.56 -7.03 19.63
N LEU A 656 -33.84 -6.60 20.87
CA LEU A 656 -32.83 -6.11 21.82
C LEU A 656 -32.72 -6.98 23.09
N THR A 657 -33.23 -8.21 23.09
CA THR A 657 -33.31 -9.04 24.32
C THR A 657 -31.96 -9.09 25.03
N ASN A 658 -31.91 -8.65 26.29
CA ASN A 658 -30.71 -8.57 27.13
C ASN A 658 -29.54 -7.74 26.55
N ALA A 659 -29.76 -6.91 25.54
CA ALA A 659 -28.75 -5.98 25.07
C ALA A 659 -28.38 -4.99 26.18
N ALA A 660 -27.08 -4.72 26.33
CA ALA A 660 -26.58 -3.85 27.37
C ALA A 660 -26.71 -2.39 26.93
N VAL A 661 -27.68 -1.67 27.48
CA VAL A 661 -27.98 -0.28 27.13
C VAL A 661 -27.79 0.59 28.37
N ALA A 662 -27.15 1.75 28.20
CA ALA A 662 -26.95 2.71 29.30
C ALA A 662 -28.01 3.81 29.23
N ILE A 663 -28.56 4.19 30.39
CA ILE A 663 -29.52 5.28 30.51
C ILE A 663 -28.94 6.40 31.37
N ALA A 664 -29.48 7.61 31.23
CA ALA A 664 -29.23 8.69 32.17
C ALA A 664 -29.94 8.37 33.50
N ALA A 665 -29.23 7.69 34.41
CA ALA A 665 -29.79 7.23 35.68
C ALA A 665 -30.07 8.41 36.62
N THR A 666 -29.22 9.44 36.55
CA THR A 666 -29.33 10.71 37.28
C THR A 666 -29.01 11.89 36.35
N ALA A 667 -28.90 13.11 36.90
CA ALA A 667 -28.50 14.29 36.12
C ALA A 667 -27.00 14.28 35.74
N LEU A 668 -26.18 13.47 36.42
CA LEU A 668 -24.72 13.48 36.31
C LEU A 668 -24.14 12.11 35.97
N THR A 669 -24.88 11.03 36.22
CA THR A 669 -24.39 9.66 36.07
C THR A 669 -25.26 8.87 35.11
N ASP A 670 -24.60 8.34 34.08
CA ASP A 670 -25.17 7.37 33.16
C ASP A 670 -24.80 5.95 33.61
N GLY A 671 -25.71 4.98 33.45
CA GLY A 671 -25.48 3.63 33.94
C GLY A 671 -26.34 2.55 33.29
N VAL A 672 -25.88 1.31 33.41
CA VAL A 672 -26.59 0.12 32.96
C VAL A 672 -27.31 -0.49 34.14
N TRP A 673 -28.63 -0.64 34.07
CA TRP A 673 -29.39 -1.30 35.13
C TRP A 673 -28.94 -2.76 35.30
N LEU A 674 -28.65 -3.17 36.54
CA LEU A 674 -28.22 -4.53 36.88
C LEU A 674 -29.33 -5.29 37.61
N PHE A 675 -29.82 -4.74 38.72
CA PHE A 675 -30.87 -5.37 39.52
C PHE A 675 -31.54 -4.36 40.48
N ASP A 676 -32.72 -4.73 40.97
CA ASP A 676 -33.40 -4.04 42.07
C ASP A 676 -33.22 -4.85 43.37
N VAL A 677 -32.91 -4.16 44.48
CA VAL A 677 -32.79 -4.79 45.80
C VAL A 677 -34.16 -5.31 46.25
N ARG A 678 -34.19 -6.54 46.76
CA ARG A 678 -35.42 -7.20 47.20
C ARG A 678 -36.08 -6.42 48.32
N GLN A 679 -37.41 -6.36 48.30
CA GLN A 679 -38.20 -5.53 49.23
C GLN A 679 -37.83 -5.68 50.72
N GLY A 680 -37.49 -6.89 51.17
CA GLY A 680 -37.14 -7.16 52.58
C GLY A 680 -35.72 -6.74 52.99
N GLU A 681 -34.84 -6.41 52.04
CA GLU A 681 -33.42 -6.09 52.28
C GLU A 681 -33.13 -4.59 52.10
N ARG A 682 -34.03 -3.84 51.43
CA ARG A 682 -33.85 -2.43 51.05
C ARG A 682 -33.42 -1.52 52.20
N ASP A 683 -34.20 -1.47 53.28
CA ASP A 683 -33.92 -0.56 54.41
C ASP A 683 -32.59 -0.90 55.09
N ALA A 684 -32.24 -2.19 55.16
CA ALA A 684 -30.99 -2.65 55.75
C ALA A 684 -29.79 -2.34 54.85
N CYS A 685 -29.94 -2.50 53.53
CA CYS A 685 -28.90 -2.10 52.56
C CYS A 685 -28.68 -0.58 52.58
N ALA A 686 -29.74 0.22 52.62
CA ALA A 686 -29.64 1.67 52.74
C ALA A 686 -28.90 2.08 54.02
N ALA A 687 -29.25 1.46 55.16
CA ALA A 687 -28.57 1.71 56.43
C ALA A 687 -27.09 1.28 56.42
N GLU A 688 -26.74 0.18 55.73
CA GLU A 688 -25.35 -0.25 55.57
C GLU A 688 -24.55 0.70 54.67
N LEU A 689 -25.13 1.18 53.56
CA LEU A 689 -24.52 2.19 52.69
C LEU A 689 -24.23 3.48 53.46
N GLU A 690 -25.22 4.00 54.17
CA GLU A 690 -25.07 5.20 55.01
C GLU A 690 -24.03 5.00 56.13
N ALA A 691 -24.03 3.84 56.78
CA ALA A 691 -23.03 3.51 57.78
C ALA A 691 -21.63 3.43 57.16
N ALA A 692 -21.48 2.93 55.95
CA ALA A 692 -20.21 2.88 55.24
C ALA A 692 -19.69 4.28 54.94
N VAL A 693 -20.52 5.16 54.37
CA VAL A 693 -20.16 6.56 54.10
C VAL A 693 -19.72 7.27 55.39
N ALA A 694 -20.47 7.09 56.48
CA ALA A 694 -20.20 7.80 57.73
C ALA A 694 -18.99 7.27 58.52
N ASN A 695 -18.54 6.03 58.26
CA ASN A 695 -17.49 5.36 59.04
C ASN A 695 -16.28 4.89 58.20
N GLN A 696 -16.21 5.30 56.93
CA GLN A 696 -15.01 5.19 56.12
C GLN A 696 -14.14 6.44 56.34
N PHE A 697 -12.83 6.25 56.52
CA PHE A 697 -11.90 7.35 56.75
C PHE A 697 -10.45 6.95 56.41
N GLU A 698 -9.68 7.96 56.03
CA GLU A 698 -8.23 7.84 55.89
C GLU A 698 -7.60 7.72 57.29
N LEU A 699 -6.89 6.63 57.54
CA LEU A 699 -6.23 6.36 58.80
C LEU A 699 -4.92 7.15 58.93
N THR A 700 -4.23 7.41 57.80
CA THR A 700 -3.08 8.31 57.68
C THR A 700 -2.66 8.48 56.22
N ASP A 701 -2.29 9.70 55.81
CA ASP A 701 -1.53 10.05 54.59
C ASP A 701 -0.07 10.42 54.89
N ASP A 702 0.33 10.47 56.16
CA ASP A 702 1.67 10.84 56.59
C ASP A 702 2.65 9.67 56.37
N PRO A 703 3.72 9.83 55.55
CA PRO A 703 4.62 8.74 55.20
C PRO A 703 5.31 8.05 56.37
N ASP A 704 5.60 8.79 57.45
CA ASP A 704 6.28 8.26 58.63
C ASP A 704 5.31 7.44 59.51
N THR A 705 4.06 7.90 59.62
CA THR A 705 2.98 7.21 60.33
C THR A 705 2.50 5.98 59.54
N TYR A 706 2.39 6.09 58.22
CA TYR A 706 2.11 5.00 57.29
C TYR A 706 3.05 3.81 57.50
N ALA A 707 4.37 4.04 57.48
CA ALA A 707 5.37 2.98 57.67
C ALA A 707 5.29 2.31 59.05
N GLN A 708 4.93 3.09 60.09
CA GLN A 708 4.74 2.58 61.45
C GLN A 708 3.48 1.72 61.56
N TYR A 709 2.35 2.21 61.05
CA TYR A 709 1.10 1.46 61.06
C TYR A 709 1.19 0.17 60.24
N LEU A 710 1.85 0.18 59.08
CA LEU A 710 2.15 -1.05 58.32
C LEU A 710 2.93 -2.07 59.16
N THR A 711 3.95 -1.62 59.89
CA THR A 711 4.77 -2.48 60.76
C THR A 711 3.94 -3.08 61.89
N ASP A 712 3.07 -2.27 62.51
CA ASP A 712 2.22 -2.67 63.62
C ASP A 712 1.14 -3.65 63.17
N LEU A 713 0.43 -3.34 62.09
CA LEU A 713 -0.56 -4.22 61.46
C LEU A 713 0.08 -5.56 61.03
N GLY A 714 1.29 -5.52 60.45
CA GLY A 714 2.06 -6.72 60.10
C GLY A 714 2.44 -7.60 61.30
N ARG A 715 2.59 -7.02 62.50
CA ARG A 715 2.83 -7.73 63.77
C ARG A 715 1.55 -8.07 64.53
N SER A 716 0.40 -7.75 63.97
CA SER A 716 -0.91 -7.84 64.62
C SER A 716 -1.02 -7.02 65.92
N ASP A 717 -0.32 -5.88 65.98
CA ASP A 717 -0.35 -4.94 67.10
C ASP A 717 -1.29 -3.76 66.79
N LEU A 718 -2.35 -3.61 67.58
CA LEU A 718 -3.32 -2.52 67.42
C LEU A 718 -3.03 -1.30 68.32
N THR A 719 -1.94 -1.30 69.09
CA THR A 719 -1.71 -0.28 70.15
C THR A 719 -1.73 1.16 69.61
N ARG A 720 -0.99 1.43 68.53
CA ARG A 720 -0.98 2.74 67.87
C ARG A 720 -2.14 2.92 66.88
N VAL A 721 -2.51 1.86 66.16
CA VAL A 721 -3.62 1.86 65.21
C VAL A 721 -4.94 2.27 65.88
N ARG A 722 -5.18 1.85 67.14
CA ARG A 722 -6.32 2.29 67.96
C ARG A 722 -6.40 3.80 68.15
N GLN A 723 -5.26 4.48 68.23
CA GLN A 723 -5.22 5.93 68.37
C GLN A 723 -5.64 6.60 67.06
N GLY A 724 -5.15 6.10 65.91
CA GLY A 724 -5.57 6.57 64.59
C GLY A 724 -7.06 6.34 64.32
N PHE A 725 -7.59 5.16 64.65
CA PHE A 725 -9.04 4.90 64.55
C PHE A 725 -9.87 5.89 65.38
N ALA A 726 -9.37 6.26 66.57
CA ALA A 726 -10.03 7.20 67.46
C ALA A 726 -9.91 8.66 67.00
N SER A 727 -8.76 9.08 66.46
CA SER A 727 -8.50 10.47 66.08
C SER A 727 -9.06 10.82 64.71
N GLU A 728 -8.87 9.95 63.72
CA GLU A 728 -9.24 10.22 62.33
C GLU A 728 -10.68 9.76 62.04
N GLY A 729 -11.05 8.56 62.49
CA GLY A 729 -12.37 7.99 62.23
C GLY A 729 -13.40 8.19 63.33
N GLY A 730 -13.00 8.68 64.51
CA GLY A 730 -13.87 8.74 65.69
C GLY A 730 -14.30 7.36 66.24
N VAL A 731 -13.67 6.26 65.79
CA VAL A 731 -14.01 4.88 66.12
C VAL A 731 -13.19 4.40 67.31
N GLN A 732 -13.87 4.05 68.40
CA GLN A 732 -13.22 3.49 69.58
C GLN A 732 -13.18 1.96 69.50
N LEU A 733 -12.07 1.40 69.01
CA LEU A 733 -11.90 -0.05 68.97
C LEU A 733 -11.89 -0.64 70.39
N GLY A 734 -12.71 -1.66 70.64
CA GLY A 734 -12.84 -2.35 71.92
C GLY A 734 -11.60 -3.14 72.32
N PRO A 735 -11.40 -3.43 73.62
CA PRO A 735 -10.19 -4.12 74.11
C PRO A 735 -10.04 -5.54 73.57
N LYS A 736 -11.12 -6.14 73.05
CA LYS A 736 -11.11 -7.45 72.38
C LYS A 736 -10.88 -7.38 70.87
N ALA A 737 -10.72 -6.18 70.29
CA ALA A 737 -10.47 -6.06 68.86
C ALA A 737 -9.16 -6.77 68.49
N THR A 738 -9.23 -7.56 67.43
CA THR A 738 -8.12 -8.34 66.87
C THR A 738 -7.88 -7.95 65.43
N VAL A 739 -6.66 -8.12 64.93
CA VAL A 739 -6.32 -7.86 63.54
C VAL A 739 -5.71 -9.11 62.91
N THR A 740 -6.11 -9.40 61.66
CA THR A 740 -5.58 -10.52 60.88
C THR A 740 -5.19 -10.04 59.49
N SER A 741 -4.00 -10.42 59.02
CA SER A 741 -3.58 -10.16 57.65
C SER A 741 -4.40 -11.00 56.68
N LYS A 742 -4.96 -10.37 55.65
CA LYS A 742 -5.73 -11.01 54.57
C LYS A 742 -4.95 -11.11 53.27
N ARG A 743 -4.05 -10.15 53.02
CA ARG A 743 -3.11 -10.14 51.91
C ARG A 743 -1.80 -9.59 52.42
N ASP A 744 -0.71 -10.31 52.18
CA ASP A 744 0.61 -10.07 52.78
C ASP A 744 1.05 -8.59 52.70
N GLY A 745 0.84 -7.86 53.80
CA GLY A 745 1.29 -6.49 53.94
C GLY A 745 0.48 -5.41 53.21
N LEU A 746 -0.73 -5.72 52.72
CA LEU A 746 -1.57 -4.77 51.96
C LEU A 746 -3.03 -4.69 52.42
N LEU A 747 -3.55 -5.73 53.09
CA LEU A 747 -4.94 -5.78 53.55
C LEU A 747 -5.04 -6.49 54.89
N TRP A 748 -5.71 -5.84 55.85
CA TRP A 748 -5.95 -6.36 57.20
C TRP A 748 -7.43 -6.32 57.54
N LYS A 749 -7.90 -7.36 58.21
CA LYS A 749 -9.23 -7.42 58.81
C LYS A 749 -9.11 -7.13 60.31
N VAL A 750 -9.79 -6.10 60.78
CA VAL A 750 -9.90 -5.74 62.20
C VAL A 750 -11.28 -6.19 62.70
N ASP A 751 -11.32 -7.26 63.49
CA ASP A 751 -12.54 -7.78 64.12
C ASP A 751 -12.68 -7.20 65.53
N ASP A 752 -13.66 -6.31 65.72
CA ASP A 752 -14.02 -5.70 67.00
C ASP A 752 -15.40 -6.16 67.47
N PRO A 753 -15.50 -7.30 68.18
CA PRO A 753 -16.79 -7.87 68.60
C PRO A 753 -17.54 -7.00 69.61
N ASP A 754 -16.87 -6.01 70.22
CA ASP A 754 -17.46 -5.07 71.16
C ASP A 754 -17.81 -3.72 70.49
N GLY A 755 -17.46 -3.52 69.21
CA GLY A 755 -17.65 -2.29 68.44
C GLY A 755 -18.97 -2.23 67.67
N ALA A 756 -19.48 -1.02 67.42
CA ALA A 756 -20.80 -0.80 66.80
C ALA A 756 -20.92 -1.36 65.37
N GLN A 757 -19.83 -1.36 64.59
CA GLN A 757 -19.80 -1.88 63.21
C GLN A 757 -19.22 -3.29 63.10
N GLY A 758 -18.75 -3.88 64.22
CA GLY A 758 -18.24 -5.25 64.30
C GLY A 758 -16.89 -5.50 63.61
N THR A 759 -16.77 -5.25 62.31
CA THR A 759 -15.57 -5.55 61.51
C THR A 759 -15.20 -4.37 60.63
N TYR A 760 -13.91 -4.05 60.59
CA TYR A 760 -13.31 -3.10 59.66
C TYR A 760 -12.28 -3.78 58.77
N PHE A 761 -12.08 -3.25 57.58
CA PHE A 761 -10.92 -3.54 56.75
C PHE A 761 -10.02 -2.32 56.71
N VAL A 762 -8.72 -2.56 56.82
CA VAL A 762 -7.67 -1.56 56.66
C VAL A 762 -6.84 -1.97 55.45
N TRP A 763 -6.61 -1.06 54.53
CA TRP A 763 -5.79 -1.33 53.35
C TRP A 763 -4.78 -0.24 53.07
N ALA A 764 -3.65 -0.66 52.52
CA ALA A 764 -2.59 0.23 52.09
C ALA A 764 -2.79 0.65 50.64
N ILE A 765 -2.57 1.93 50.36
CA ILE A 765 -2.43 2.50 49.03
C ILE A 765 -0.95 2.89 48.86
N PRO A 766 -0.09 1.96 48.38
CA PRO A 766 1.36 2.12 48.51
C PRO A 766 1.93 3.30 47.73
N LEU A 767 1.30 3.66 46.60
CA LEU A 767 1.70 4.78 45.76
C LEU A 767 1.47 6.13 46.47
N GLU A 768 0.37 6.24 47.19
CA GLU A 768 -0.01 7.46 47.94
C GLU A 768 0.59 7.46 49.35
N LYS A 769 1.11 6.32 49.80
CA LYS A 769 1.52 6.07 51.19
C LYS A 769 0.41 6.38 52.18
N ALA A 770 -0.82 6.04 51.79
CA ALA A 770 -2.00 6.19 52.60
C ALA A 770 -2.47 4.84 53.15
N LEU A 771 -3.04 4.84 54.35
CA LEU A 771 -3.83 3.73 54.88
C LEU A 771 -5.27 4.19 54.99
N GLU A 772 -6.18 3.42 54.41
CA GLU A 772 -7.62 3.66 54.47
C GLU A 772 -8.28 2.62 55.37
N ALA A 773 -9.36 3.01 56.04
CA ALA A 773 -10.15 2.13 56.89
C ALA A 773 -11.65 2.29 56.60
N GLY A 774 -12.35 1.18 56.46
CA GLY A 774 -13.80 1.15 56.23
C GLY A 774 -14.47 -0.04 56.91
N PRO A 775 -15.76 0.08 57.29
CA PRO A 775 -16.51 -1.02 57.85
C PRO A 775 -16.71 -2.13 56.80
N SER A 776 -16.85 -3.37 57.23
CA SER A 776 -17.24 -4.45 56.32
C SER A 776 -18.65 -4.23 55.79
N LEU A 777 -18.91 -4.66 54.54
CA LEU A 777 -20.22 -4.58 53.87
C LEU A 777 -20.89 -5.96 53.72
N PRO A 778 -21.14 -6.73 54.80
CA PRO A 778 -21.60 -8.11 54.70
C PRO A 778 -22.93 -8.30 53.98
N LEU A 779 -23.89 -7.36 54.13
CA LEU A 779 -25.20 -7.50 53.49
C LEU A 779 -25.09 -7.18 51.99
N LEU A 780 -24.50 -6.05 51.61
CA LEU A 780 -24.22 -5.71 50.20
C LEU A 780 -23.38 -6.78 49.50
N THR A 781 -22.33 -7.30 50.15
CA THR A 781 -21.52 -8.40 49.59
C THR A 781 -22.39 -9.63 49.28
N SER A 782 -23.33 -9.95 50.16
CA SER A 782 -24.26 -11.07 49.96
C SER A 782 -25.27 -10.78 48.85
N VAL A 783 -25.80 -9.56 48.78
CA VAL A 783 -26.77 -9.14 47.75
C VAL A 783 -26.12 -9.19 46.37
N PHE A 784 -24.95 -8.57 46.18
CA PHE A 784 -24.23 -8.57 44.90
C PHE A 784 -23.82 -9.98 44.45
N ALA A 785 -23.36 -10.83 45.38
CA ALA A 785 -22.99 -12.20 45.07
C ALA A 785 -24.22 -13.03 44.62
N ASN A 786 -25.38 -12.80 45.24
CA ASN A 786 -26.61 -13.53 44.91
C ASN A 786 -27.25 -13.05 43.60
N GLU A 787 -27.31 -11.74 43.38
CA GLU A 787 -28.03 -11.14 42.24
C GLU A 787 -27.20 -11.13 40.95
N ILE A 788 -25.90 -10.80 41.03
CA ILE A 788 -25.06 -10.60 39.85
C ILE A 788 -23.74 -11.37 39.86
N GLN A 789 -23.54 -12.28 40.83
CA GLN A 789 -22.32 -13.09 40.97
C GLN A 789 -21.04 -12.26 41.13
N ILE A 790 -21.15 -11.01 41.59
CA ILE A 790 -20.01 -10.15 41.91
C ILE A 790 -19.75 -10.23 43.41
N THR A 791 -18.52 -10.56 43.80
CA THR A 791 -18.10 -10.47 45.20
C THR A 791 -17.46 -9.11 45.43
N LEU A 792 -18.03 -8.31 46.32
CA LEU A 792 -17.42 -7.04 46.70
C LEU A 792 -16.08 -7.29 47.39
N SER A 793 -15.07 -6.54 46.98
CA SER A 793 -13.75 -6.52 47.57
C SER A 793 -13.87 -6.04 49.03
N PRO A 794 -13.06 -6.57 49.95
CA PRO A 794 -13.00 -6.05 51.31
C PRO A 794 -12.59 -4.57 51.40
N GLN A 795 -12.07 -4.01 50.30
CA GLN A 795 -11.61 -2.63 50.16
C GLN A 795 -12.63 -1.76 49.42
N ALA A 796 -13.83 -2.28 49.12
CA ALA A 796 -14.86 -1.52 48.44
C ALA A 796 -15.25 -0.29 49.26
N THR A 797 -15.36 0.85 48.59
CA THR A 797 -15.65 2.14 49.22
C THR A 797 -17.05 2.61 48.86
N VAL A 798 -17.66 3.41 49.73
CA VAL A 798 -19.00 3.97 49.51
C VAL A 798 -18.93 5.48 49.72
N SER A 799 -19.48 6.24 48.77
CA SER A 799 -19.57 7.70 48.83
C SER A 799 -20.93 8.18 48.34
N HIS A 800 -21.28 9.44 48.61
CA HIS A 800 -22.44 10.07 47.98
C HIS A 800 -22.12 10.54 46.57
N GLU A 801 -23.08 10.45 45.66
CA GLU A 801 -23.02 11.10 44.36
C GLU A 801 -22.95 12.63 44.54
N ALA A 802 -22.05 13.31 43.83
CA ALA A 802 -21.93 14.77 43.90
C ALA A 802 -23.24 15.44 43.42
N ASP A 803 -23.82 16.35 44.21
CA ASP A 803 -25.22 16.88 44.11
C ASP A 803 -26.32 15.98 44.74
N ASP A 804 -26.06 15.56 45.98
CA ASP A 804 -26.96 14.87 46.91
C ASP A 804 -28.43 15.37 46.81
N GLN A 805 -29.30 14.53 46.25
CA GLN A 805 -30.75 14.71 46.31
C GLN A 805 -31.29 14.17 47.65
N ASP A 806 -32.48 14.58 48.04
CA ASP A 806 -33.23 13.96 49.15
C ASP A 806 -34.29 13.03 48.55
N PRO A 807 -34.14 11.69 48.63
CA PRO A 807 -33.12 10.91 49.34
C PRO A 807 -31.75 10.75 48.59
N PRO A 808 -30.65 10.44 49.32
CA PRO A 808 -29.30 10.36 48.78
C PRO A 808 -29.09 9.19 47.81
N ASN A 809 -28.20 9.38 46.83
CA ASN A 809 -27.66 8.31 45.98
C ASN A 809 -26.24 7.95 46.42
N TRP A 810 -25.84 6.69 46.26
CA TRP A 810 -24.52 6.21 46.65
C TRP A 810 -23.71 5.70 45.45
N ILE A 811 -22.41 6.00 45.45
CA ILE A 811 -21.41 5.40 44.58
C ILE A 811 -20.67 4.33 45.38
N LEU A 812 -20.81 3.08 44.95
CA LEU A 812 -20.07 1.94 45.45
C LEU A 812 -18.92 1.64 44.49
N ASP A 813 -17.70 1.87 44.93
CA ASP A 813 -16.49 1.62 44.14
C ASP A 813 -15.79 0.36 44.64
N ASN A 814 -15.80 -0.66 43.78
CA ASN A 814 -15.25 -1.97 44.03
C ASN A 814 -13.86 -2.17 43.37
N GLY A 815 -13.28 -1.12 42.77
CA GLY A 815 -12.05 -1.19 41.99
C GLY A 815 -10.93 -0.22 42.41
N SER A 816 -11.23 1.00 42.88
CA SER A 816 -10.22 2.05 43.09
C SER A 816 -9.33 1.89 44.33
N GLY A 817 -9.72 1.07 45.31
CA GLY A 817 -8.95 0.86 46.53
C GLY A 817 -7.65 0.05 46.36
N ASN A 818 -7.36 -0.48 45.16
CA ASN A 818 -6.23 -1.38 44.95
C ASN A 818 -5.79 -1.53 43.48
N PRO A 819 -4.54 -1.18 43.13
CA PRO A 819 -4.03 -1.32 41.75
C PRO A 819 -3.84 -2.77 41.26
N ASP A 820 -3.93 -3.79 42.14
CA ASP A 820 -3.75 -5.20 41.77
C ASP A 820 -5.08 -6.00 41.66
N ASP A 821 -6.24 -5.39 41.94
CA ASP A 821 -7.55 -6.07 41.88
C ASP A 821 -8.16 -5.97 40.46
N VAL A 822 -7.50 -6.63 39.50
CA VAL A 822 -7.76 -6.55 38.05
C VAL A 822 -8.87 -7.50 37.56
N ALA A 823 -10.00 -7.58 38.25
CA ALA A 823 -11.12 -8.40 37.81
C ALA A 823 -11.87 -7.75 36.62
N THR A 824 -12.03 -8.48 35.51
CA THR A 824 -12.91 -8.08 34.39
C THR A 824 -14.36 -8.05 34.85
N GLY A 825 -15.09 -6.97 34.60
CA GLY A 825 -16.46 -6.83 35.09
C GLY A 825 -16.89 -5.39 35.30
N TYR A 826 -18.11 -5.19 35.82
CA TYR A 826 -18.49 -3.92 36.43
C TYR A 826 -17.75 -3.75 37.75
N VAL A 827 -17.15 -2.59 37.94
CA VAL A 827 -16.29 -2.28 39.10
C VAL A 827 -16.78 -1.08 39.90
N GLN A 828 -17.60 -0.22 39.32
CA GLN A 828 -18.22 0.90 40.01
C GLN A 828 -19.72 0.87 39.77
N PHE A 829 -20.48 1.13 40.84
CA PHE A 829 -21.92 1.01 40.85
C PHE A 829 -22.57 2.27 41.42
N LEU A 830 -23.62 2.75 40.77
CA LEU A 830 -24.55 3.73 41.32
C LEU A 830 -25.70 2.96 41.98
N VAL A 831 -25.95 3.25 43.25
CA VAL A 831 -27.11 2.77 43.99
C VAL A 831 -28.08 3.93 44.15
N LYS A 832 -29.21 3.85 43.44
CA LYS A 832 -30.21 4.91 43.36
C LYS A 832 -31.44 4.55 44.18
N GLN A 833 -31.94 5.49 44.97
CA GLN A 833 -33.19 5.34 45.70
C GLN A 833 -34.37 5.97 44.94
N ASP A 834 -35.17 5.13 44.26
CA ASP A 834 -36.40 5.58 43.59
C ASP A 834 -37.59 5.64 44.58
N ALA A 835 -38.48 6.62 44.38
CA ALA A 835 -39.62 6.88 45.27
C ALA A 835 -40.67 5.75 45.30
N ASP A 836 -40.82 5.01 44.20
CA ASP A 836 -41.84 3.96 44.04
C ASP A 836 -41.24 2.53 43.95
N SER A 837 -39.93 2.41 43.67
CA SER A 837 -39.20 1.16 43.38
C SER A 837 -37.90 1.13 44.17
N GLY A 838 -37.96 0.85 45.47
CA GLY A 838 -36.79 1.02 46.35
C GLY A 838 -35.50 0.32 45.86
N LEU A 839 -34.37 0.97 46.15
CA LEU A 839 -32.98 0.64 45.81
C LEU A 839 -32.75 -0.13 44.50
N SER A 840 -32.33 0.58 43.46
CA SER A 840 -31.86 0.02 42.18
C SER A 840 -30.36 0.20 42.04
N VAL A 841 -29.70 -0.80 41.46
CA VAL A 841 -28.24 -0.81 41.24
C VAL A 841 -27.93 -0.71 39.75
N TYR A 842 -27.11 0.27 39.40
CA TYR A 842 -26.63 0.53 38.05
C TYR A 842 -25.11 0.34 37.99
N GLY A 843 -24.61 -0.37 36.98
CA GLY A 843 -23.18 -0.41 36.67
C GLY A 843 -22.79 0.83 35.87
N ILE A 844 -21.81 1.59 36.37
CA ILE A 844 -21.41 2.88 35.79
C ILE A 844 -19.98 2.88 35.24
N GLU A 845 -19.12 1.99 35.77
CA GLU A 845 -17.79 1.73 35.22
C GLU A 845 -17.57 0.22 35.08
N MET A 846 -16.94 -0.19 33.98
CA MET A 846 -16.51 -1.56 33.76
C MET A 846 -15.05 -1.63 33.32
N HIS A 847 -14.37 -2.68 33.77
CA HIS A 847 -13.02 -3.03 33.37
C HIS A 847 -13.05 -4.24 32.43
N ALA A 848 -12.27 -4.17 31.36
CA ALA A 848 -12.07 -5.28 30.44
C ALA A 848 -10.58 -5.54 30.20
N ALA A 849 -10.23 -6.79 29.90
CA ALA A 849 -8.85 -7.15 29.59
C ALA A 849 -8.44 -6.60 28.21
N GLN A 850 -7.22 -6.06 28.12
CA GLN A 850 -6.68 -5.56 26.86
C GLN A 850 -5.98 -6.68 26.09
N GLY A 851 -6.63 -7.11 25.00
CA GLY A 851 -6.13 -8.20 24.16
C GLY A 851 -5.94 -9.54 24.88
N LEU A 852 -5.43 -10.50 24.12
CA LEU A 852 -5.41 -11.91 24.49
C LEU A 852 -4.49 -12.29 25.67
N ASN A 853 -3.49 -11.44 25.98
CA ASN A 853 -2.51 -11.71 27.05
C ASN A 853 -3.01 -11.31 28.45
N GLN A 854 -4.16 -10.64 28.58
CA GLN A 854 -4.75 -10.20 29.86
C GLN A 854 -3.79 -9.44 30.80
N GLN A 855 -2.75 -8.80 30.24
CA GLN A 855 -1.69 -8.16 31.04
C GLN A 855 -2.01 -6.72 31.45
N ALA A 856 -2.97 -6.09 30.78
CA ALA A 856 -3.43 -4.74 31.08
C ALA A 856 -4.96 -4.72 31.13
N MET A 857 -5.52 -3.95 32.06
CA MET A 857 -6.95 -3.68 32.15
C MET A 857 -7.24 -2.31 31.58
N VAL A 858 -8.39 -2.17 30.95
CA VAL A 858 -8.86 -0.90 30.41
C VAL A 858 -10.19 -0.54 31.04
N VAL A 859 -10.30 0.73 31.43
CA VAL A 859 -11.54 1.35 31.88
C VAL A 859 -12.32 1.80 30.64
N ILE A 860 -13.56 1.33 30.52
CA ILE A 860 -14.43 1.74 29.41
C ILE A 860 -15.36 2.85 29.91
N GLU A 861 -15.16 4.07 29.40
CA GLU A 861 -16.07 5.20 29.66
C GLU A 861 -17.38 5.00 28.87
N VAL A 862 -18.47 4.87 29.60
CA VAL A 862 -19.81 4.64 29.06
C VAL A 862 -20.59 5.95 29.02
N LYS A 863 -21.21 6.25 27.88
CA LYS A 863 -22.17 7.36 27.74
C LYS A 863 -23.60 6.84 27.83
N ALA A 864 -24.57 7.70 28.10
CA ALA A 864 -25.98 7.36 27.90
C ALA A 864 -26.25 7.04 26.42
N THR A 865 -26.98 5.95 26.20
CA THR A 865 -27.51 5.61 24.87
C THR A 865 -28.43 6.73 24.40
N THR A 866 -28.17 7.27 23.22
CA THR A 866 -28.89 8.44 22.70
C THR A 866 -29.97 8.04 21.71
N LEU A 867 -31.18 8.57 21.91
CA LEU A 867 -32.32 8.42 21.01
C LEU A 867 -32.93 9.80 20.77
N ARG A 868 -32.60 10.47 19.66
CA ARG A 868 -33.21 11.76 19.31
C ARG A 868 -33.91 11.71 17.95
N GLY A 869 -35.23 11.93 17.98
CA GLY A 869 -36.11 12.09 16.82
C GLY A 869 -37.55 12.35 17.29
N ASP A 870 -38.33 13.13 16.55
CA ASP A 870 -39.65 13.66 16.95
C ASP A 870 -40.79 12.60 17.06
N ALA A 871 -40.48 11.30 16.95
CA ALA A 871 -41.34 10.17 17.27
C ALA A 871 -40.50 8.89 17.42
N PRO A 872 -40.80 7.97 18.35
CA PRO A 872 -40.09 6.69 18.43
C PRO A 872 -40.47 5.82 17.22
N TYR A 873 -39.51 5.52 16.34
CA TYR A 873 -39.68 4.58 15.21
C TYR A 873 -39.66 3.11 15.65
N LEU A 874 -40.08 2.84 16.89
CA LEU A 874 -40.19 1.51 17.45
C LEU A 874 -41.58 1.01 17.11
N ALA A 875 -41.63 -0.06 16.33
CA ALA A 875 -42.89 -0.67 15.98
C ALA A 875 -43.42 -1.49 17.16
N PRO A 876 -44.74 -1.76 17.22
CA PRO A 876 -45.37 -2.58 18.26
C PRO A 876 -44.67 -3.91 18.52
N ASP A 877 -44.05 -4.50 17.50
CA ASP A 877 -43.37 -5.80 17.52
C ASP A 877 -41.90 -5.77 17.94
N THR A 878 -41.28 -4.59 18.08
CA THR A 878 -39.91 -4.43 18.62
C THR A 878 -39.81 -5.13 19.98
N ARG A 879 -38.77 -5.96 20.18
CA ARG A 879 -38.47 -6.57 21.49
C ARG A 879 -37.46 -5.71 22.25
N CYS A 880 -37.84 -5.29 23.44
CA CYS A 880 -37.01 -4.50 24.34
C CYS A 880 -35.99 -5.37 25.10
N PRO A 881 -34.96 -4.77 25.74
CA PRO A 881 -33.99 -5.50 26.57
C PRO A 881 -34.57 -6.43 27.64
N ASN A 882 -35.70 -6.09 28.24
CA ASN A 882 -36.41 -6.98 29.19
C ASN A 882 -37.07 -8.22 28.54
N GLY A 883 -37.03 -8.33 27.20
CA GLY A 883 -37.65 -9.39 26.40
C GLY A 883 -39.15 -9.19 26.12
N ALA A 884 -39.76 -8.11 26.59
CA ALA A 884 -41.16 -7.78 26.29
C ALA A 884 -41.27 -7.13 24.90
N ALA A 885 -42.43 -7.29 24.25
CA ALA A 885 -42.74 -6.48 23.07
C ALA A 885 -43.04 -5.05 23.49
N TYR A 886 -42.64 -4.07 22.67
CA TYR A 886 -42.92 -2.67 22.93
C TYR A 886 -44.43 -2.40 23.09
N SER A 887 -45.28 -3.12 22.36
CA SER A 887 -46.74 -3.07 22.49
C SER A 887 -47.30 -3.62 23.81
N ASP A 888 -46.59 -4.54 24.46
CA ASP A 888 -47.02 -5.14 25.72
C ASP A 888 -46.77 -4.20 26.91
N ASN A 889 -46.06 -3.09 26.68
CA ASN A 889 -45.88 -2.01 27.63
C ASN A 889 -47.18 -1.17 27.72
N LYS A 890 -48.21 -1.82 28.28
CA LYS A 890 -49.63 -1.43 28.24
C LYS A 890 -49.98 -0.09 28.90
N ASP A 891 -49.06 0.51 29.66
CA ASP A 891 -49.30 1.71 30.47
C ASP A 891 -48.44 2.93 30.07
N HIS A 892 -47.72 2.91 28.94
CA HIS A 892 -46.72 3.94 28.62
C HIS A 892 -45.64 4.07 29.71
N VAL A 893 -45.10 2.93 30.17
CA VAL A 893 -43.94 2.93 31.08
C VAL A 893 -42.81 3.73 30.40
N PRO A 894 -42.14 4.65 31.12
CA PRO A 894 -41.05 5.45 30.55
C PRO A 894 -40.06 4.56 29.82
N TRP A 895 -39.55 5.05 28.70
CA TRP A 895 -38.62 4.32 27.84
C TRP A 895 -37.43 3.72 28.61
N ASP A 896 -37.01 4.38 29.68
CA ASP A 896 -35.94 3.96 30.58
C ASP A 896 -36.21 2.60 31.27
N ASP A 897 -37.47 2.27 31.55
CA ASP A 897 -37.85 0.98 32.13
C ASP A 897 -37.96 -0.13 31.08
N ALA A 898 -38.30 0.23 29.83
CA ALA A 898 -38.27 -0.71 28.72
C ALA A 898 -36.85 -1.16 28.41
N LEU A 899 -35.85 -0.32 28.68
CA LEU A 899 -34.44 -0.58 28.44
C LEU A 899 -33.73 -1.39 29.53
N ARG A 900 -34.41 -1.77 30.61
CA ARG A 900 -33.83 -2.65 31.65
C ARG A 900 -33.75 -4.09 31.12
N ALA A 901 -32.57 -4.68 31.07
CA ALA A 901 -32.43 -6.09 30.67
C ALA A 901 -33.12 -7.02 31.69
N ARG A 902 -33.59 -8.21 31.29
CA ARG A 902 -34.17 -9.16 32.26
C ARG A 902 -33.09 -9.79 33.13
N THR A 903 -31.94 -10.06 32.53
CA THR A 903 -30.74 -10.52 33.22
C THR A 903 -29.69 -9.41 33.19
N PRO A 904 -28.93 -9.21 34.27
CA PRO A 904 -27.82 -8.25 34.28
C PRO A 904 -26.90 -8.53 33.08
N PRO A 905 -26.71 -7.55 32.17
CA PRO A 905 -25.88 -7.76 30.99
C PRO A 905 -24.43 -7.98 31.43
N GLN A 906 -23.75 -8.97 30.86
CA GLN A 906 -22.33 -9.24 31.15
C GLN A 906 -21.46 -8.31 30.30
N PRO A 907 -20.42 -7.65 30.84
CA PRO A 907 -19.49 -6.84 30.05
C PRO A 907 -18.62 -7.72 29.13
N PRO A 908 -17.93 -7.15 28.11
CA PRO A 908 -17.08 -7.94 27.23
C PRO A 908 -15.88 -8.53 28.00
N PRO A 909 -15.48 -9.77 27.72
CA PRO A 909 -14.31 -10.37 28.36
C PRO A 909 -12.98 -9.77 27.88
N CYS A 910 -12.96 -9.12 26.70
CA CYS A 910 -11.79 -8.53 26.07
C CYS A 910 -12.16 -7.30 25.25
N VAL A 911 -11.28 -6.29 25.25
CA VAL A 911 -11.31 -5.14 24.33
C VAL A 911 -10.01 -5.11 23.53
N PRO A 912 -10.08 -4.97 22.19
CA PRO A 912 -8.89 -4.93 21.36
C PRO A 912 -8.17 -3.59 21.54
N SER A 913 -6.86 -3.59 21.30
CA SER A 913 -6.05 -2.37 21.23
C SER A 913 -5.40 -2.23 19.86
N ARG A 914 -4.79 -1.06 19.60
CA ARG A 914 -4.02 -0.79 18.36
C ARG A 914 -2.96 -1.85 18.03
N VAL A 915 -2.54 -2.65 19.01
CA VAL A 915 -1.48 -3.67 18.87
C VAL A 915 -1.89 -5.06 19.33
N ALA A 916 -3.11 -5.27 19.84
CA ALA A 916 -3.53 -6.55 20.40
C ALA A 916 -4.99 -6.90 20.03
N SER A 917 -5.16 -8.06 19.38
CA SER A 917 -6.44 -8.66 19.02
C SER A 917 -7.06 -9.43 20.20
N CYS A 918 -8.39 -9.59 20.18
CA CYS A 918 -9.13 -10.41 21.13
C CYS A 918 -9.44 -11.82 20.60
N ASN A 919 -9.35 -12.04 19.28
CA ASN A 919 -9.67 -13.30 18.63
C ASN A 919 -8.46 -14.18 18.26
N ALA A 920 -7.23 -13.82 18.65
CA ALA A 920 -6.10 -14.68 18.30
C ALA A 920 -6.27 -16.08 18.93
N PRO A 921 -6.01 -17.17 18.19
CA PRO A 921 -5.77 -18.47 18.81
C PRO A 921 -4.53 -18.38 19.70
N PRO A 922 -4.41 -19.19 20.77
CA PRO A 922 -3.18 -19.29 21.52
C PRO A 922 -2.02 -19.62 20.55
N PRO A 923 -0.84 -19.00 20.70
CA PRO A 923 0.30 -19.32 19.86
C PRO A 923 0.69 -20.79 20.12
N SER A 924 0.67 -21.61 19.07
CA SER A 924 1.33 -22.92 19.04
C SER A 924 2.20 -23.03 17.80
#